data_AF-A0A0A8EL39-F1
#
_entry.id   AF-A0A0A8EL39-F1
#
_cell.length_a   1.000
_cell.length_b   1.000
_cell.length_c   1.000
_cell.angle_alpha   90.00
_cell.angle_beta   90.00
_cell.angle_gamma   90.00
#
_symmetry.space_group_name_H-M   'P 1'
#
loop_
_entity.id
_entity.type
_entity.pdbx_description
1 polymer ?
#
loop_
_entity_poly.entity_id
_entity_poly.type
_entity_poly.pdbx_seq_one_letter_code
_entity_poly.pdbx_strand_id
1 'polypeptide(L)'
;MVEAMSRTGVVLVTRWLAALFAAGTVLLATGGAHAAPASSAAPAGSAASADAQSQSAYLAEQLRRDPVYISDQLPRAVPRSTAPAFAAEAKRLHVPTYLVVLPLHTSGGPDSGLLAGIHDRLGRKGLYVSLSEMGLMDVQTYGVSVPGAQDAQTATSYEMPTDATPREEFRHFVDVLTSGQANQRADKARAAYGGAYNSHEPPALHTSQTDREDQSFLTGVAVTGVPLTALLIAKYAVRRRRLRREEGEAGSPGGRRWPLLELGALALAGLLVFTASQVFDDTTTGDGSVPTAADMRARVDRLAEGLRHNPLYVDPESPSSLDAGRRAELRRRIGTLPVPVLIAVVPTSTDDESQGDEDRLAKALHDRLHRDALFVFAEPTGGGIEIVNYGTPVDSAYLYGRPRDLVYADPTAGPLGSQLDKLLSYLSKAPKSPHADQPYPPRPAPDPAAEQRLPGLFSGDFRAGLFIGGLAALLLFGLVVAVWALARSLVRGRARSLAAAAAPVQPRPSWLRRTAREEVAALTGELETATELPEKARRRAWECLDAAALLVDGDSDGLIDDDATPASLACAIVLARAGRAAVRDPSAPAHICHRNPLHGTAVERAPKPPAGSRRAPRGPVCAACLKTPGEMLRLSGADGSGRQGYGPYTEHPGPLASLAKGAGIDQLTREVRESFGVH
;
A
#
# COMPACT_ATOMS: atom_id res chain seq x y z
N MET A 1 -22.02 14.99 -24.07
CA MET A 1 -21.08 15.98 -23.48
C MET A 1 -20.89 15.79 -21.97
N VAL A 2 -21.94 15.47 -21.20
CA VAL A 2 -21.86 15.11 -19.76
C VAL A 2 -21.13 13.77 -19.52
N GLU A 3 -21.24 12.83 -20.46
CA GLU A 3 -20.61 11.50 -20.38
C GLU A 3 -19.10 11.50 -20.72
N ALA A 4 -18.64 12.48 -21.50
CA ALA A 4 -17.21 12.66 -21.81
C ALA A 4 -16.45 13.38 -20.67
N MET A 5 -17.16 14.19 -19.86
CA MET A 5 -16.58 14.83 -18.68
C MET A 5 -16.44 13.87 -17.48
N SER A 6 -17.24 12.80 -17.38
CA SER A 6 -17.10 11.83 -16.29
C SER A 6 -15.90 10.88 -16.47
N ARG A 7 -15.64 10.41 -17.69
CA ARG A 7 -14.48 9.54 -17.98
C ARG A 7 -13.13 10.26 -17.81
N THR A 8 -13.07 11.55 -18.10
CA THR A 8 -11.83 12.34 -17.98
C THR A 8 -11.50 12.70 -16.52
N GLY A 9 -12.52 12.85 -15.66
CA GLY A 9 -12.35 13.05 -14.23
C GLY A 9 -11.85 11.81 -13.49
N VAL A 10 -12.37 10.62 -13.85
CA VAL A 10 -12.00 9.34 -13.23
C VAL A 10 -10.55 8.95 -13.55
N VAL A 11 -10.06 9.23 -14.76
CA VAL A 11 -8.66 8.95 -15.18
C VAL A 11 -7.65 9.89 -14.47
N LEU A 12 -8.05 11.11 -14.10
CA LEU A 12 -7.15 12.03 -13.40
C LEU A 12 -6.99 11.66 -11.92
N VAL A 13 -8.06 11.17 -11.29
CA VAL A 13 -8.05 10.75 -9.87
C VAL A 13 -7.30 9.42 -9.69
N THR A 14 -7.45 8.46 -10.61
CA THR A 14 -6.69 7.20 -10.59
C THR A 14 -5.20 7.42 -10.82
N ARG A 15 -4.79 8.35 -11.68
CA ARG A 15 -3.36 8.69 -11.89
C ARG A 15 -2.73 9.43 -10.70
N TRP A 16 -3.52 10.17 -9.93
CA TRP A 16 -3.05 10.81 -8.68
C TRP A 16 -2.89 9.80 -7.54
N LEU A 17 -3.75 8.78 -7.44
CA LEU A 17 -3.63 7.71 -6.45
C LEU A 17 -2.48 6.74 -6.77
N ALA A 18 -2.26 6.41 -8.05
CA ALA A 18 -1.14 5.57 -8.47
C ALA A 18 0.25 6.22 -8.25
N ALA A 19 0.32 7.56 -8.25
CA ALA A 19 1.57 8.29 -7.98
C ALA A 19 1.94 8.35 -6.48
N LEU A 20 0.99 8.07 -5.57
CA LEU A 20 1.23 8.09 -4.12
C LEU A 20 1.65 6.72 -3.54
N PHE A 21 1.44 5.62 -4.27
CA PHE A 21 1.77 4.26 -3.81
C PHE A 21 3.12 3.71 -4.32
N ALA A 22 3.84 4.43 -5.18
CA ALA A 22 5.07 3.92 -5.82
C ALA A 22 6.39 4.28 -5.11
N ALA A 23 6.40 4.38 -3.78
CA ALA A 23 7.62 4.66 -3.02
C ALA A 23 7.69 3.89 -1.70
N GLY A 24 8.22 2.67 -1.75
CA GLY A 24 8.70 1.98 -0.56
C GLY A 24 8.82 0.48 -0.74
N THR A 25 9.98 0.01 -1.22
CA THR A 25 10.88 -0.95 -0.55
C THR A 25 11.87 -1.56 -1.56
N VAL A 26 13.17 -1.38 -1.30
CA VAL A 26 14.29 -2.11 -1.92
C VAL A 26 15.29 -2.47 -0.81
N LEU A 27 15.98 -3.63 -0.99
CA LEU A 27 17.06 -4.30 -0.23
C LEU A 27 16.58 -5.48 0.65
N LEU A 28 17.12 -6.73 0.63
CA LEU A 28 18.27 -7.37 -0.03
C LEU A 28 18.22 -8.93 0.11
N ALA A 29 18.62 -9.62 -0.96
CA ALA A 29 19.60 -10.74 -1.04
C ALA A 29 19.28 -12.20 -0.57
N THR A 30 19.15 -13.14 -1.53
CA THR A 30 20.12 -14.17 -2.04
C THR A 30 20.22 -15.50 -1.27
N GLY A 31 19.94 -16.62 -1.95
CA GLY A 31 20.41 -17.95 -1.53
C GLY A 31 19.79 -19.15 -2.27
N GLY A 32 20.56 -19.74 -3.19
CA GLY A 32 20.68 -21.21 -3.37
C GLY A 32 19.55 -22.01 -4.04
N ALA A 33 19.71 -22.30 -5.33
CA ALA A 33 19.00 -23.35 -6.05
C ALA A 33 19.49 -24.76 -5.65
N HIS A 34 18.59 -25.75 -5.56
CA HIS A 34 18.87 -27.17 -5.85
C HIS A 34 17.62 -27.81 -6.46
N ALA A 35 17.72 -28.19 -7.73
CA ALA A 35 16.74 -28.99 -8.46
C ALA A 35 17.05 -30.48 -8.26
N ALA A 36 16.02 -31.31 -8.08
CA ALA A 36 16.12 -32.76 -8.22
C ALA A 36 14.87 -33.29 -8.96
N PRO A 37 15.02 -34.29 -9.85
CA PRO A 37 14.02 -34.64 -10.85
C PRO A 37 12.93 -35.57 -10.30
N ALA A 38 11.72 -35.36 -10.82
CA ALA A 38 10.59 -36.28 -10.68
C ALA A 38 10.89 -37.62 -11.37
N SER A 39 10.70 -38.72 -10.64
CA SER A 39 10.68 -40.07 -11.21
C SER A 39 9.24 -40.46 -11.55
N SER A 40 8.98 -40.68 -12.83
CA SER A 40 7.76 -41.27 -13.35
C SER A 40 7.68 -42.75 -12.99
N ALA A 41 6.55 -43.20 -12.44
CA ALA A 41 6.19 -44.61 -12.38
C ALA A 41 4.78 -44.77 -12.95
N ALA A 42 4.68 -45.55 -14.03
CA ALA A 42 3.44 -45.91 -14.70
C ALA A 42 2.60 -46.90 -13.87
N PRO A 43 1.26 -46.91 -13.99
CA PRO A 43 0.40 -47.75 -13.18
C PRO A 43 0.29 -49.16 -13.76
N ALA A 44 0.54 -50.18 -12.93
CA ALA A 44 0.16 -51.55 -13.20
C ALA A 44 -1.30 -51.75 -12.80
N GLY A 45 -2.11 -52.23 -13.74
CA GLY A 45 -3.51 -52.58 -13.50
C GLY A 45 -3.66 -53.72 -12.49
N SER A 46 -4.74 -53.67 -11.72
CA SER A 46 -5.26 -54.82 -11.00
C SER A 46 -6.78 -54.78 -11.06
N ALA A 47 -7.31 -55.89 -11.58
CA ALA A 47 -8.71 -56.18 -11.80
C ALA A 47 -9.59 -56.08 -10.55
N ALA A 48 -10.81 -55.60 -10.80
CA ALA A 48 -12.09 -56.13 -10.31
C ALA A 48 -12.06 -57.01 -9.05
N SER A 49 -12.46 -56.42 -7.92
CA SER A 49 -13.12 -57.14 -6.83
C SER A 49 -14.49 -56.51 -6.57
N ALA A 50 -15.51 -57.37 -6.58
CA ALA A 50 -16.92 -57.04 -6.46
C ALA A 50 -17.37 -56.84 -5.00
N ASP A 51 -18.44 -56.06 -4.84
CA ASP A 51 -19.40 -56.07 -3.71
C ASP A 51 -19.03 -55.48 -2.33
N ALA A 52 -18.13 -54.49 -2.29
CA ALA A 52 -18.29 -53.39 -1.35
C ALA A 52 -18.62 -52.11 -2.15
N GLN A 53 -19.60 -51.34 -1.70
CA GLN A 53 -20.07 -50.13 -2.37
C GLN A 53 -18.91 -49.12 -2.47
N SER A 54 -18.15 -49.19 -3.57
CA SER A 54 -17.03 -48.29 -3.81
C SER A 54 -17.55 -46.86 -3.92
N GLN A 55 -16.70 -45.88 -3.60
CA GLN A 55 -17.03 -44.46 -3.70
C GLN A 55 -17.69 -44.12 -5.06
N SER A 56 -17.09 -44.57 -6.15
CA SER A 56 -17.63 -44.41 -7.50
C SER A 56 -19.01 -45.06 -7.70
N ALA A 57 -19.30 -46.19 -7.05
CA ALA A 57 -20.58 -46.86 -7.15
C ALA A 57 -21.69 -46.09 -6.41
N TYR A 58 -21.36 -45.53 -5.24
CA TYR A 58 -22.26 -44.66 -4.50
C TYR A 58 -22.56 -43.38 -5.29
N LEU A 59 -21.52 -42.69 -5.76
CA LEU A 59 -21.66 -41.47 -6.54
C LEU A 59 -22.42 -41.70 -7.85
N ALA A 60 -22.17 -42.81 -8.55
CA ALA A 60 -22.95 -43.19 -9.72
C ALA A 60 -24.44 -43.39 -9.39
N GLU A 61 -24.78 -43.96 -8.24
CA GLU A 61 -26.18 -44.10 -7.81
C GLU A 61 -26.82 -42.74 -7.50
N GLN A 62 -26.08 -41.79 -6.91
CA GLN A 62 -26.58 -40.43 -6.73
C GLN A 62 -26.82 -39.75 -8.08
N LEU A 63 -25.87 -39.88 -9.02
CA LEU A 63 -25.96 -39.32 -10.36
C LEU A 63 -27.05 -39.94 -11.24
N ARG A 64 -27.53 -41.15 -10.91
CA ARG A 64 -28.72 -41.73 -11.56
C ARG A 64 -29.99 -40.97 -11.21
N ARG A 65 -30.06 -40.41 -9.99
CA ARG A 65 -31.22 -39.65 -9.48
C ARG A 65 -31.18 -38.20 -9.96
N ASP A 66 -30.04 -37.55 -9.84
CA ASP A 66 -29.83 -36.17 -10.27
C ASP A 66 -28.46 -36.05 -10.95
N PRO A 67 -28.34 -35.51 -12.18
CA PRO A 67 -27.05 -35.31 -12.84
C PRO A 67 -26.07 -34.41 -12.07
N VAL A 68 -26.53 -33.66 -11.07
CA VAL A 68 -25.67 -32.86 -10.18
C VAL A 68 -25.73 -33.40 -8.76
N TYR A 69 -24.58 -33.79 -8.24
CA TYR A 69 -24.43 -34.22 -6.86
C TYR A 69 -23.48 -33.29 -6.10
N ILE A 70 -23.96 -32.72 -4.99
CA ILE A 70 -23.16 -31.90 -4.08
C ILE A 70 -23.09 -32.63 -2.73
N SER A 71 -21.88 -32.81 -2.21
CA SER A 71 -21.66 -33.40 -0.89
C SER A 71 -22.32 -32.57 0.21
N ASP A 72 -22.82 -33.21 1.27
CA ASP A 72 -23.19 -32.51 2.52
C ASP A 72 -22.01 -32.33 3.47
N GLN A 73 -20.79 -32.69 3.05
CA GLN A 73 -19.56 -32.43 3.79
C GLN A 73 -19.04 -31.00 3.56
N LEU A 74 -19.59 -30.25 2.59
CA LEU A 74 -19.22 -28.86 2.26
C LEU A 74 -20.39 -27.87 2.36
N PRO A 75 -21.29 -27.94 3.35
CA PRO A 75 -22.47 -27.10 3.39
C PRO A 75 -22.13 -25.61 3.44
N ARG A 76 -20.95 -25.20 3.95
CA ARG A 76 -20.55 -23.77 4.02
C ARG A 76 -19.91 -23.25 2.73
N ALA A 77 -19.10 -24.06 2.07
CA ALA A 77 -18.46 -23.69 0.80
C ALA A 77 -19.41 -23.84 -0.39
N VAL A 78 -20.13 -24.96 -0.47
CA VAL A 78 -21.06 -25.27 -1.56
C VAL A 78 -22.33 -25.94 -0.99
N PRO A 79 -23.35 -25.16 -0.60
CA PRO A 79 -24.59 -25.71 -0.08
C PRO A 79 -25.31 -26.59 -1.12
N ARG A 80 -25.91 -27.72 -0.72
CA ARG A 80 -26.69 -28.59 -1.63
C ARG A 80 -27.86 -27.87 -2.29
N SER A 81 -28.43 -26.89 -1.60
CA SER A 81 -29.47 -26.00 -2.14
C SER A 81 -29.04 -25.22 -3.40
N THR A 82 -27.73 -25.16 -3.72
CA THR A 82 -27.20 -24.55 -4.96
C THR A 82 -27.20 -25.47 -6.18
N ALA A 83 -27.48 -26.78 -6.01
CA ALA A 83 -27.47 -27.76 -7.12
C ALA A 83 -28.30 -27.33 -8.36
N PRO A 84 -29.49 -26.69 -8.23
CA PRO A 84 -30.22 -26.20 -9.39
C PRO A 84 -29.46 -25.16 -10.23
N ALA A 85 -28.61 -24.35 -9.61
CA ALA A 85 -27.80 -23.36 -10.32
C ALA A 85 -26.69 -24.03 -11.15
N PHE A 86 -25.99 -25.01 -10.58
CA PHE A 86 -25.05 -25.85 -11.33
C PHE A 86 -25.74 -26.59 -12.47
N ALA A 87 -26.93 -27.15 -12.23
CA ALA A 87 -27.71 -27.82 -13.27
C ALA A 87 -28.13 -26.86 -14.40
N ALA A 88 -28.39 -25.58 -14.09
CA ALA A 88 -28.68 -24.56 -15.10
C ALA A 88 -27.45 -24.25 -15.97
N GLU A 89 -26.26 -24.13 -15.37
CA GLU A 89 -25.01 -23.93 -16.12
C GLU A 89 -24.68 -25.15 -16.98
N ALA A 90 -24.81 -26.36 -16.44
CA ALA A 90 -24.57 -27.61 -17.16
C ALA A 90 -25.46 -27.76 -18.41
N LYS A 91 -26.72 -27.29 -18.36
CA LYS A 91 -27.65 -27.33 -19.50
C LYS A 91 -27.19 -26.48 -20.69
N ARG A 92 -26.37 -25.43 -20.47
CA ARG A 92 -25.84 -24.57 -21.53
C ARG A 92 -24.87 -25.29 -22.46
N LEU A 93 -24.30 -26.42 -22.02
CA LEU A 93 -23.35 -27.20 -22.80
C LEU A 93 -24.01 -28.06 -23.90
N HIS A 94 -25.33 -28.24 -23.86
CA HIS A 94 -26.09 -29.06 -24.81
C HIS A 94 -25.62 -30.52 -24.93
N VAL A 95 -24.85 -31.02 -23.97
CA VAL A 95 -24.46 -32.43 -23.80
C VAL A 95 -24.90 -32.91 -22.41
N PRO A 96 -25.17 -34.21 -22.22
CA PRO A 96 -25.37 -34.74 -20.87
C PRO A 96 -24.13 -34.48 -20.02
N THR A 97 -24.31 -33.79 -18.90
CA THR A 97 -23.22 -33.41 -18.00
C THR A 97 -23.52 -33.95 -16.61
N TYR A 98 -22.55 -34.67 -16.03
CA TYR A 98 -22.62 -35.26 -14.71
C TYR A 98 -21.60 -34.56 -13.80
N LEU A 99 -22.08 -33.94 -12.74
CA LEU A 99 -21.29 -33.10 -11.86
C LEU A 99 -21.24 -33.71 -10.46
N VAL A 100 -20.05 -33.85 -9.91
CA VAL A 100 -19.85 -34.16 -8.49
C VAL A 100 -19.07 -33.04 -7.82
N VAL A 101 -19.55 -32.55 -6.68
CA VAL A 101 -18.84 -31.59 -5.83
C VAL A 101 -18.56 -32.27 -4.49
N LEU A 102 -17.29 -32.50 -4.18
CA LEU A 102 -16.83 -33.31 -3.05
C LEU A 102 -15.69 -32.57 -2.31
N PRO A 103 -15.45 -32.80 -1.01
CA PRO A 103 -14.25 -32.27 -0.34
C PRO A 103 -12.97 -32.61 -1.09
N LEU A 104 -11.97 -31.73 -1.04
CA LEU A 104 -10.69 -31.88 -1.75
C LEU A 104 -10.07 -33.29 -1.55
N HIS A 105 -10.05 -33.77 -0.30
CA HIS A 105 -9.46 -35.06 0.06
C HIS A 105 -10.23 -36.27 -0.48
N THR A 106 -11.49 -36.08 -0.88
CA THR A 106 -12.36 -37.12 -1.44
C THR A 106 -12.57 -37.00 -2.94
N SER A 107 -12.32 -35.81 -3.52
CA SER A 107 -12.50 -35.53 -4.94
C SER A 107 -11.56 -36.31 -5.86
N GLY A 108 -10.41 -36.77 -5.34
CA GLY A 108 -9.38 -37.40 -6.15
C GLY A 108 -8.71 -36.40 -7.12
N GLY A 109 -7.44 -36.64 -7.45
CA GLY A 109 -6.78 -35.89 -8.54
C GLY A 109 -7.14 -36.44 -9.93
N PRO A 110 -6.63 -35.82 -11.00
CA PRO A 110 -6.80 -36.33 -12.39
C PRO A 110 -6.41 -37.80 -12.55
N ASP A 111 -5.41 -38.25 -11.78
CA ASP A 111 -4.90 -39.63 -11.82
C ASP A 111 -5.67 -40.60 -10.90
N SER A 112 -6.71 -40.13 -10.19
CA SER A 112 -7.47 -40.95 -9.23
C SER A 112 -8.35 -42.00 -9.89
N GLY A 113 -8.70 -41.82 -11.17
CA GLY A 113 -9.67 -42.67 -11.88
C GLY A 113 -11.10 -42.57 -11.34
N LEU A 114 -11.42 -41.58 -10.49
CA LEU A 114 -12.75 -41.43 -9.88
C LEU A 114 -13.84 -41.28 -10.94
N LEU A 115 -13.69 -40.33 -11.86
CA LEU A 115 -14.68 -40.06 -12.93
C LEU A 115 -14.84 -41.26 -13.87
N ALA A 116 -13.75 -41.97 -14.18
CA ALA A 116 -13.79 -43.22 -14.95
C ALA A 116 -14.61 -44.30 -14.23
N GLY A 117 -14.33 -44.52 -12.93
CA GLY A 117 -15.08 -45.46 -12.11
C GLY A 117 -16.57 -45.10 -11.98
N ILE A 118 -16.89 -43.80 -11.91
CA ILE A 118 -18.29 -43.33 -11.90
C ILE A 118 -18.94 -43.62 -13.24
N HIS A 119 -18.27 -43.30 -14.35
CA HIS A 119 -18.76 -43.59 -15.71
C HIS A 119 -19.04 -45.08 -15.90
N ASP A 120 -18.11 -45.96 -15.53
CA ASP A 120 -18.24 -47.41 -15.70
C ASP A 120 -19.45 -47.98 -14.93
N ARG A 121 -19.77 -47.41 -13.77
CA ARG A 121 -20.93 -47.80 -12.95
C ARG A 121 -22.22 -47.14 -13.42
N LEU A 122 -22.17 -45.87 -13.87
CA LEU A 122 -23.33 -45.13 -14.32
C LEU A 122 -23.80 -45.59 -15.71
N GLY A 123 -22.85 -45.97 -16.58
CA GLY A 123 -23.09 -46.50 -17.93
C GLY A 123 -23.72 -45.49 -18.89
N ARG A 124 -23.53 -44.19 -18.66
CA ARG A 124 -24.13 -43.12 -19.48
C ARG A 124 -23.05 -42.33 -20.20
N LYS A 125 -23.36 -41.91 -21.42
CA LYS A 125 -22.49 -41.01 -22.20
C LYS A 125 -22.65 -39.59 -21.69
N GLY A 126 -21.57 -38.82 -21.63
CA GLY A 126 -21.60 -37.43 -21.19
C GLY A 126 -20.24 -36.83 -20.85
N LEU A 127 -20.28 -35.56 -20.45
CA LEU A 127 -19.19 -34.85 -19.80
C LEU A 127 -19.28 -35.11 -18.29
N TYR A 128 -18.20 -35.57 -17.69
CA TYR A 128 -18.09 -35.83 -16.25
C TYR A 128 -17.15 -34.80 -15.65
N VAL A 129 -17.57 -34.16 -14.57
CA VAL A 129 -16.85 -33.06 -13.95
C VAL A 129 -16.80 -33.26 -12.44
N SER A 130 -15.62 -33.11 -11.86
CA SER A 130 -15.39 -33.11 -10.42
C SER A 130 -14.96 -31.72 -9.95
N LEU A 131 -15.60 -31.19 -8.91
CA LEU A 131 -15.19 -29.99 -8.20
C LEU A 131 -14.98 -30.25 -6.72
N SER A 132 -14.18 -29.38 -6.11
CA SER A 132 -14.03 -29.26 -4.66
C SER A 132 -14.22 -27.81 -4.22
N GLU A 133 -14.10 -27.55 -2.93
CA GLU A 133 -13.95 -26.21 -2.35
C GLU A 133 -12.77 -25.42 -2.94
N MET A 134 -11.75 -26.11 -3.45
CA MET A 134 -10.60 -25.51 -4.15
C MET A 134 -10.83 -25.30 -5.65
N GLY A 135 -12.01 -25.66 -6.15
CA GLY A 135 -12.35 -25.48 -7.55
C GLY A 135 -12.38 -26.75 -8.40
N LEU A 136 -12.17 -26.58 -9.71
CA LEU A 136 -12.31 -27.61 -10.73
C LEU A 136 -11.15 -28.64 -10.69
N MET A 137 -11.47 -29.87 -10.28
CA MET A 137 -10.47 -30.92 -10.04
C MET A 137 -10.16 -31.76 -11.28
N ASP A 138 -11.21 -32.21 -11.99
CA ASP A 138 -11.06 -33.09 -13.14
C ASP A 138 -12.26 -32.99 -14.10
N VAL A 139 -12.00 -33.19 -15.39
CA VAL A 139 -12.98 -33.11 -16.47
C VAL A 139 -12.73 -34.21 -17.49
N GLN A 140 -13.69 -35.13 -17.67
CA GLN A 140 -13.55 -36.25 -18.58
C GLN A 140 -14.76 -36.39 -19.50
N THR A 141 -14.55 -36.85 -20.73
CA THR A 141 -15.61 -37.05 -21.72
C THR A 141 -15.74 -38.53 -22.05
N TYR A 142 -16.97 -39.02 -22.03
CA TYR A 142 -17.26 -40.43 -22.30
C TYR A 142 -18.37 -40.57 -23.33
N GLY A 143 -18.03 -41.09 -24.51
CA GLY A 143 -18.99 -41.34 -25.59
C GLY A 143 -19.64 -40.09 -26.20
N VAL A 144 -19.14 -38.89 -25.86
CA VAL A 144 -19.52 -37.59 -26.43
C VAL A 144 -18.26 -36.86 -26.91
N SER A 145 -18.39 -36.02 -27.93
CA SER A 145 -17.30 -35.15 -28.37
C SER A 145 -17.53 -33.75 -27.80
N VAL A 146 -16.62 -33.33 -26.92
CA VAL A 146 -16.60 -31.97 -26.35
C VAL A 146 -15.18 -31.44 -26.53
N PRO A 147 -14.82 -30.95 -27.75
CA PRO A 147 -13.48 -30.49 -28.04
C PRO A 147 -13.05 -29.36 -27.11
N GLY A 148 -11.82 -29.42 -26.61
CA GLY A 148 -11.28 -28.38 -25.74
C GLY A 148 -11.76 -28.45 -24.29
N ALA A 149 -12.41 -29.52 -23.83
CA ALA A 149 -12.79 -29.66 -22.41
C ALA A 149 -11.58 -29.55 -21.46
N GLN A 150 -10.47 -30.20 -21.79
CA GLN A 150 -9.22 -30.13 -21.02
C GLN A 150 -8.55 -28.75 -21.11
N ASP A 151 -8.61 -28.11 -22.28
CA ASP A 151 -8.14 -26.73 -22.43
C ASP A 151 -9.01 -25.75 -21.63
N ALA A 152 -10.32 -25.98 -21.57
CA ALA A 152 -11.25 -25.16 -20.78
C ALA A 152 -11.00 -25.31 -19.28
N GLN A 153 -10.71 -26.54 -18.81
CA GLN A 153 -10.25 -26.78 -17.44
C GLN A 153 -8.98 -25.98 -17.15
N THR A 154 -7.98 -26.10 -18.02
CA THR A 154 -6.70 -25.39 -17.88
C THR A 154 -6.88 -23.86 -17.87
N ALA A 155 -7.68 -23.33 -18.80
CA ALA A 155 -7.97 -21.90 -18.85
C ALA A 155 -8.65 -21.44 -17.56
N THR A 156 -9.62 -22.21 -17.05
CA THR A 156 -10.33 -21.91 -15.81
C THR A 156 -9.38 -21.88 -14.62
N SER A 157 -8.51 -22.88 -14.46
CA SER A 157 -7.56 -22.94 -13.33
C SER A 157 -6.52 -21.82 -13.32
N TYR A 158 -6.27 -21.16 -14.46
CA TYR A 158 -5.33 -20.04 -14.55
C TYR A 158 -6.02 -18.67 -14.56
N GLU A 159 -7.25 -18.56 -15.08
CA GLU A 159 -7.96 -17.29 -15.22
C GLU A 159 -8.81 -16.95 -13.99
N MET A 160 -9.19 -17.94 -13.18
CA MET A 160 -9.96 -17.75 -11.96
C MET A 160 -9.03 -17.48 -10.77
N PRO A 161 -9.31 -16.46 -9.94
CA PRO A 161 -8.55 -16.22 -8.71
C PRO A 161 -8.90 -17.24 -7.62
N THR A 162 -8.04 -17.34 -6.61
CA THR A 162 -8.17 -18.29 -5.50
C THR A 162 -9.46 -18.12 -4.68
N ASP A 163 -10.06 -16.92 -4.67
CA ASP A 163 -11.31 -16.63 -3.95
C ASP A 163 -12.58 -16.94 -4.77
N ALA A 164 -12.43 -17.42 -6.01
CA ALA A 164 -13.55 -17.86 -6.82
C ALA A 164 -14.30 -19.01 -6.13
N THR A 165 -15.63 -18.90 -6.06
CA THR A 165 -16.43 -20.02 -5.55
C THR A 165 -16.49 -21.17 -6.57
N PRO A 166 -16.69 -22.43 -6.14
CA PRO A 166 -16.80 -23.55 -7.08
C PRO A 166 -17.92 -23.39 -8.12
N ARG A 167 -18.99 -22.64 -7.79
CA ARG A 167 -20.06 -22.31 -8.74
C ARG A 167 -19.58 -21.35 -9.82
N GLU A 168 -18.80 -20.34 -9.45
CA GLU A 168 -18.25 -19.37 -10.40
C GLU A 168 -17.19 -20.00 -11.31
N GLU A 169 -16.36 -20.88 -10.76
CA GLU A 169 -15.43 -21.66 -11.56
C GLU A 169 -16.14 -22.55 -12.57
N PHE A 170 -17.19 -23.27 -12.14
CA PHE A 170 -17.96 -24.11 -13.07
C PHE A 170 -18.64 -23.27 -14.15
N ARG A 171 -19.21 -22.11 -13.80
CA ARG A 171 -19.77 -21.16 -14.77
C ARG A 171 -18.70 -20.68 -15.76
N HIS A 172 -17.52 -20.29 -15.27
CA HIS A 172 -16.42 -19.84 -16.14
C HIS A 172 -15.92 -20.96 -17.04
N PHE A 173 -15.81 -22.19 -16.55
CA PHE A 173 -15.51 -23.37 -17.34
C PHE A 173 -16.52 -23.55 -18.48
N VAL A 174 -17.82 -23.45 -18.18
CA VAL A 174 -18.89 -23.50 -19.19
C VAL A 174 -18.75 -22.35 -20.19
N ASP A 175 -18.43 -21.14 -19.75
CA ASP A 175 -18.22 -19.98 -20.62
C ASP A 175 -17.03 -20.17 -21.56
N VAL A 176 -15.90 -20.67 -21.05
CA VAL A 176 -14.71 -20.98 -21.85
C VAL A 176 -15.04 -22.06 -22.88
N LEU A 177 -15.72 -23.13 -22.45
CA LEU A 177 -16.03 -24.25 -23.31
C LEU A 177 -17.00 -23.88 -24.43
N THR A 178 -18.04 -23.08 -24.11
CA THR A 178 -19.03 -22.61 -25.08
C THR A 178 -18.50 -21.51 -26.01
N SER A 179 -17.40 -20.84 -25.66
CA SER A 179 -16.77 -19.82 -26.52
C SER A 179 -16.16 -20.37 -27.82
N GLY A 180 -15.86 -21.68 -27.86
CA GLY A 180 -15.11 -22.29 -28.97
C GLY A 180 -13.63 -21.90 -29.03
N GLN A 181 -13.11 -21.17 -28.04
CA GLN A 181 -11.73 -20.66 -27.98
C GLN A 181 -10.92 -21.26 -26.81
N ALA A 182 -11.34 -22.40 -26.27
CA ALA A 182 -10.74 -23.00 -25.08
C ALA A 182 -9.21 -23.15 -25.19
N ASN A 183 -8.72 -23.69 -26.31
CA ASN A 183 -7.29 -23.87 -26.56
C ASN A 183 -6.50 -22.54 -26.56
N GLN A 184 -6.99 -21.52 -27.29
CA GLN A 184 -6.38 -20.20 -27.33
C GLN A 184 -6.36 -19.53 -25.95
N ARG A 185 -7.44 -19.69 -25.17
CA ARG A 185 -7.53 -19.15 -23.81
C ARG A 185 -6.57 -19.87 -22.87
N ALA A 186 -6.48 -21.19 -22.93
CA ALA A 186 -5.54 -21.97 -22.12
C ALA A 186 -4.08 -21.53 -22.34
N ASP A 187 -3.68 -21.36 -23.60
CA ASP A 187 -2.32 -20.92 -23.93
C ASP A 187 -2.06 -19.48 -23.48
N LYS A 188 -3.03 -18.58 -23.68
CA LYS A 188 -2.94 -17.19 -23.20
C LYS A 188 -2.85 -17.14 -21.67
N ALA A 189 -3.67 -17.92 -20.98
CA ALA A 189 -3.72 -17.96 -19.53
C ALA A 189 -2.41 -18.54 -18.95
N ARG A 190 -1.88 -19.62 -19.54
CA ARG A 190 -0.58 -20.18 -19.15
C ARG A 190 0.57 -19.20 -19.40
N ALA A 191 0.52 -18.46 -20.50
CA ALA A 191 1.53 -17.42 -20.78
C ALA A 191 1.43 -16.23 -19.80
N ALA A 192 0.22 -15.86 -19.38
CA ALA A 192 -0.01 -14.76 -18.44
C ALA A 192 0.29 -15.13 -16.97
N TYR A 193 -0.09 -16.34 -16.56
CA TYR A 193 -0.16 -16.75 -15.15
C TYR A 193 0.70 -17.98 -14.80
N GLY A 194 1.24 -18.71 -15.79
CA GLY A 194 2.01 -19.95 -15.58
C GLY A 194 3.50 -19.77 -15.24
N GLY A 195 3.94 -18.55 -14.91
CA GLY A 195 5.32 -18.26 -14.53
C GLY A 195 5.72 -18.81 -13.16
N ALA A 196 7.03 -18.94 -12.89
CA ALA A 196 7.54 -19.40 -11.59
C ALA A 196 7.15 -18.41 -10.47
N TYR A 197 6.34 -18.87 -9.52
CA TYR A 197 5.87 -18.22 -8.29
C TYR A 197 5.37 -16.76 -8.43
N ASN A 198 4.06 -16.57 -8.23
CA ASN A 198 3.40 -15.31 -7.83
C ASN A 198 3.57 -14.09 -8.75
N SER A 199 4.11 -14.22 -9.96
CA SER A 199 4.39 -13.02 -10.76
C SER A 199 3.12 -12.29 -11.22
N HIS A 200 2.01 -13.01 -11.42
CA HIS A 200 0.69 -12.45 -11.75
C HIS A 200 -0.37 -13.44 -11.24
N GLU A 201 -1.15 -13.08 -10.22
CA GLU A 201 -2.39 -13.79 -9.88
C GLU A 201 -3.56 -13.02 -10.53
N PRO A 202 -4.61 -13.68 -11.01
CA PRO A 202 -5.83 -12.98 -11.40
C PRO A 202 -6.34 -12.10 -10.24
N PRO A 203 -6.91 -10.92 -10.52
CA PRO A 203 -7.52 -10.10 -9.48
C PRO A 203 -8.61 -10.88 -8.75
N ALA A 204 -8.69 -10.72 -7.42
CA ALA A 204 -9.74 -11.30 -6.61
C ALA A 204 -11.14 -10.93 -7.15
N LEU A 205 -12.06 -11.89 -7.08
CA LEU A 205 -13.45 -11.70 -7.52
C LEU A 205 -14.31 -11.03 -6.47
N HIS A 206 -14.03 -11.31 -5.20
CA HIS A 206 -14.82 -10.92 -4.05
C HIS A 206 -14.02 -10.04 -3.11
N THR A 207 -14.68 -9.03 -2.57
CA THR A 207 -14.12 -8.26 -1.46
C THR A 207 -13.99 -9.17 -0.23
N SER A 208 -12.77 -9.42 0.24
CA SER A 208 -12.55 -10.14 1.51
C SER A 208 -12.89 -9.28 2.73
N GLN A 209 -12.94 -9.88 3.92
CA GLN A 209 -13.12 -9.12 5.16
C GLN A 209 -11.98 -8.12 5.36
N THR A 210 -10.74 -8.51 5.07
CA THR A 210 -9.56 -7.63 5.12
C THR A 210 -9.66 -6.50 4.11
N ASP A 211 -10.08 -6.79 2.87
CA ASP A 211 -10.29 -5.74 1.86
C ASP A 211 -11.36 -4.74 2.32
N ARG A 212 -12.43 -5.22 2.96
CA ARG A 212 -13.48 -4.34 3.51
C ARG A 212 -12.95 -3.48 4.66
N GLU A 213 -12.08 -4.01 5.53
CA GLU A 213 -11.43 -3.24 6.58
C GLU A 213 -10.53 -2.15 5.99
N ASP A 214 -9.72 -2.48 4.98
CA ASP A 214 -8.87 -1.53 4.25
C ASP A 214 -9.68 -0.46 3.53
N GLN A 215 -10.76 -0.83 2.85
CA GLN A 215 -11.71 0.09 2.22
C GLN A 215 -12.32 1.04 3.26
N SER A 216 -12.71 0.51 4.43
CA SER A 216 -13.27 1.29 5.53
C SER A 216 -12.24 2.28 6.09
N PHE A 217 -11.01 1.82 6.33
CA PHE A 217 -9.90 2.63 6.77
C PHE A 217 -9.58 3.77 5.79
N LEU A 218 -9.37 3.45 4.51
CA LEU A 218 -9.06 4.43 3.47
C LEU A 218 -10.20 5.43 3.25
N THR A 219 -11.45 4.98 3.34
CA THR A 219 -12.62 5.86 3.28
C THR A 219 -12.61 6.84 4.46
N GLY A 220 -12.30 6.37 5.67
CA GLY A 220 -12.12 7.23 6.84
C GLY A 220 -11.03 8.28 6.62
N VAL A 221 -9.86 7.88 6.10
CA VAL A 221 -8.76 8.79 5.78
C VAL A 221 -9.20 9.85 4.78
N ALA A 222 -9.86 9.46 3.70
CA ALA A 222 -10.28 10.38 2.63
C ALA A 222 -11.36 11.37 3.10
N VAL A 223 -12.39 10.88 3.82
CA VAL A 223 -13.54 11.68 4.28
C VAL A 223 -13.11 12.80 5.23
N THR A 224 -12.11 12.57 6.09
CA THR A 224 -11.57 13.63 6.96
C THR A 224 -10.43 14.39 6.31
N GLY A 225 -9.46 13.68 5.74
CA GLY A 225 -8.19 14.25 5.29
C GLY A 225 -8.37 15.24 4.15
N VAL A 226 -9.11 14.87 3.09
CA VAL A 226 -9.25 15.70 1.89
C VAL A 226 -9.99 17.02 2.20
N PRO A 227 -11.17 17.01 2.85
CA PRO A 227 -11.87 18.25 3.17
C PRO A 227 -11.11 19.13 4.16
N LEU A 228 -10.46 18.54 5.18
CA LEU A 228 -9.71 19.30 6.17
C LEU A 228 -8.48 19.98 5.55
N THR A 229 -7.69 19.28 4.72
CA THR A 229 -6.56 19.88 4.00
C THR A 229 -7.02 21.01 3.10
N ALA A 230 -8.09 20.80 2.32
CA ALA A 230 -8.64 21.84 1.44
C ALA A 230 -9.09 23.08 2.23
N LEU A 231 -9.77 22.88 3.36
CA LEU A 231 -10.22 23.95 4.25
C LEU A 231 -9.03 24.74 4.83
N LEU A 232 -8.01 24.06 5.35
CA LEU A 232 -6.83 24.69 5.96
C LEU A 232 -6.03 25.49 4.92
N ILE A 233 -5.77 24.92 3.75
CA ILE A 233 -5.08 25.60 2.65
C ILE A 233 -5.88 26.82 2.17
N ALA A 234 -7.21 26.68 2.00
CA ALA A 234 -8.07 27.79 1.58
C ALA A 234 -8.10 28.92 2.62
N LYS A 235 -8.26 28.60 3.91
CA LYS A 235 -8.21 29.59 5.00
C LYS A 235 -6.86 30.31 5.05
N TYR A 236 -5.75 29.57 4.92
CA TYR A 236 -4.41 30.15 4.87
C TYR A 236 -4.21 31.08 3.67
N ALA A 237 -4.64 30.66 2.47
CA ALA A 237 -4.56 31.46 1.26
C ALA A 237 -5.41 32.75 1.36
N VAL A 238 -6.63 32.67 1.90
CA VAL A 238 -7.52 33.82 2.12
C VAL A 238 -6.94 34.80 3.14
N ARG A 239 -6.44 34.30 4.29
CA ARG A 239 -5.77 35.13 5.31
C ARG A 239 -4.58 35.88 4.73
N ARG A 240 -3.75 35.21 3.94
CA ARG A 240 -2.59 35.82 3.29
C ARG A 240 -2.96 36.89 2.26
N ARG A 241 -4.02 36.66 1.47
CA ARG A 241 -4.53 37.65 0.51
C ARG A 241 -5.08 38.90 1.20
N ARG A 242 -5.71 38.76 2.37
CA ARG A 242 -6.16 39.90 3.19
C ARG A 242 -4.98 40.75 3.66
N LEU A 243 -3.96 40.13 4.24
CA LEU A 243 -2.76 40.85 4.69
C LEU A 243 -2.07 41.64 3.57
N ARG A 244 -2.01 41.10 2.34
CA ARG A 244 -1.45 41.82 1.19
C ARG A 244 -2.32 43.00 0.71
N ARG A 245 -3.63 42.97 0.95
CA ARG A 245 -4.53 44.07 0.56
C ARG A 245 -4.49 45.20 1.59
N GLU A 246 -4.34 44.87 2.87
CA GLU A 246 -4.17 45.88 3.93
C GLU A 246 -2.87 46.69 3.77
N GLU A 247 -1.83 46.14 3.15
CA GLU A 247 -0.61 46.87 2.77
C GLU A 247 -0.80 47.81 1.54
N GLY A 248 -1.92 47.70 0.80
CA GLY A 248 -2.08 48.35 -0.52
C GLY A 248 -3.18 49.40 -0.63
N GLU A 249 -4.28 49.32 0.12
CA GLU A 249 -5.39 50.27 0.00
C GLU A 249 -6.31 50.22 1.23
N ALA A 250 -6.51 51.37 1.87
CA ALA A 250 -7.46 51.53 2.98
C ALA A 250 -8.88 51.67 2.43
N GLY A 251 -9.65 50.58 2.42
CA GLY A 251 -11.10 50.70 2.21
C GLY A 251 -11.79 49.45 1.66
N SER A 252 -12.31 48.61 2.56
CA SER A 252 -13.72 48.18 2.58
C SER A 252 -13.88 46.90 3.44
N PRO A 253 -14.84 46.84 4.38
CA PRO A 253 -15.05 45.70 5.25
C PRO A 253 -15.73 44.55 4.49
N GLY A 254 -14.93 43.76 3.78
CA GLY A 254 -15.38 42.55 3.07
C GLY A 254 -15.73 41.41 4.02
N GLY A 255 -17.02 41.34 4.36
CA GLY A 255 -17.63 40.40 5.30
C GLY A 255 -17.70 38.92 4.88
N ARG A 256 -17.96 38.10 5.91
CA ARG A 256 -18.72 36.83 5.95
C ARG A 256 -18.47 35.71 4.92
N ARG A 257 -17.30 35.61 4.28
CA ARG A 257 -16.97 34.47 3.39
C ARG A 257 -16.45 33.19 4.09
N TRP A 258 -16.24 33.20 5.40
CA TRP A 258 -15.78 32.01 6.14
C TRP A 258 -16.79 30.85 6.23
N PRO A 259 -18.09 31.07 6.49
CA PRO A 259 -19.05 29.95 6.56
C PRO A 259 -19.18 29.17 5.25
N LEU A 260 -18.94 29.79 4.09
CA LEU A 260 -18.99 29.11 2.79
C LEU A 260 -17.87 28.07 2.61
N LEU A 261 -16.68 28.28 3.20
CA LEU A 261 -15.58 27.32 3.11
C LEU A 261 -15.85 26.08 3.97
N GLU A 262 -16.44 26.28 5.14
CA GLU A 262 -16.81 25.18 6.04
C GLU A 262 -17.96 24.34 5.44
N LEU A 263 -18.98 25.00 4.88
CA LEU A 263 -20.04 24.31 4.13
C LEU A 263 -19.48 23.56 2.91
N GLY A 264 -18.50 24.14 2.19
CA GLY A 264 -17.83 23.46 1.08
C GLY A 264 -17.07 22.21 1.52
N ALA A 265 -16.37 22.25 2.66
CA ALA A 265 -15.69 21.09 3.21
C ALA A 265 -16.69 20.00 3.65
N LEU A 266 -17.79 20.37 4.30
CA LEU A 266 -18.85 19.43 4.67
C LEU A 266 -19.52 18.80 3.44
N ALA A 267 -19.79 19.58 2.40
CA ALA A 267 -20.33 19.07 1.14
C ALA A 267 -19.37 18.09 0.46
N LEU A 268 -18.05 18.37 0.50
CA LEU A 268 -17.03 17.46 -0.03
C LEU A 268 -16.95 16.16 0.77
N ALA A 269 -17.00 16.24 2.10
CA ALA A 269 -17.05 15.06 2.97
C ALA A 269 -18.30 14.21 2.66
N GLY A 270 -19.47 14.83 2.55
CA GLY A 270 -20.73 14.15 2.19
C GLY A 270 -20.69 13.51 0.80
N LEU A 271 -20.08 14.19 -0.19
CA LEU A 271 -19.89 13.62 -1.53
C LEU A 271 -18.97 12.40 -1.49
N LEU A 272 -17.85 12.44 -0.73
CA LEU A 272 -16.94 11.32 -0.59
C LEU A 272 -17.61 10.11 0.07
N VAL A 273 -18.38 10.33 1.14
CA VAL A 273 -19.19 9.29 1.80
C VAL A 273 -20.17 8.65 0.81
N PHE A 274 -20.90 9.46 0.04
CA PHE A 274 -21.84 8.96 -0.96
C PHE A 274 -21.13 8.19 -2.09
N THR A 275 -20.01 8.70 -2.61
CA THR A 275 -19.26 7.99 -3.66
C THR A 275 -18.69 6.68 -3.15
N ALA A 276 -18.19 6.64 -1.91
CA ALA A 276 -17.64 5.43 -1.33
C ALA A 276 -18.72 4.36 -1.13
N SER A 277 -19.94 4.73 -0.74
CA SER A 277 -21.04 3.76 -0.60
C SER A 277 -21.58 3.23 -1.93
N GLN A 278 -21.36 3.93 -3.04
CA GLN A 278 -21.72 3.46 -4.39
C GLN A 278 -20.60 2.61 -5.02
N VAL A 279 -19.35 2.82 -4.63
CA VAL A 279 -18.19 2.08 -5.17
C VAL A 279 -17.90 0.81 -4.36
N PHE A 280 -18.15 0.84 -3.05
CA PHE A 280 -17.93 -0.29 -2.14
C PHE A 280 -19.26 -0.85 -1.64
N ASP A 281 -20.13 -1.24 -2.57
CA ASP A 281 -21.49 -1.71 -2.32
C ASP A 281 -21.59 -3.21 -2.02
N ASP A 282 -20.49 -3.97 -2.11
CA ASP A 282 -20.50 -5.39 -1.72
C ASP A 282 -20.95 -5.54 -0.26
N THR A 283 -21.76 -6.55 0.00
CA THR A 283 -22.26 -6.86 1.35
C THR A 283 -21.93 -8.27 1.79
N THR A 284 -21.37 -9.07 0.90
CA THR A 284 -21.00 -10.46 1.16
C THR A 284 -19.63 -10.80 0.59
N THR A 285 -18.92 -11.72 1.24
CA THR A 285 -17.82 -12.45 0.63
C THR A 285 -18.41 -13.59 -0.21
N GLY A 286 -17.89 -13.79 -1.42
CA GLY A 286 -18.34 -14.85 -2.31
C GLY A 286 -19.60 -14.51 -3.11
N ASP A 287 -20.14 -15.54 -3.75
CA ASP A 287 -21.18 -15.45 -4.78
C ASP A 287 -22.62 -15.28 -4.26
N GLY A 288 -22.76 -15.00 -2.95
CA GLY A 288 -24.03 -14.82 -2.24
C GLY A 288 -24.75 -16.13 -1.88
N SER A 289 -24.15 -17.30 -2.11
CA SER A 289 -24.74 -18.59 -1.75
C SER A 289 -24.65 -18.85 -0.25
N VAL A 290 -25.77 -18.72 0.46
CA VAL A 290 -25.85 -18.95 1.90
C VAL A 290 -26.42 -20.35 2.19
N PRO A 291 -25.80 -21.13 3.11
CA PRO A 291 -26.32 -22.45 3.48
C PRO A 291 -27.69 -22.36 4.14
N THR A 292 -28.62 -23.23 3.74
CA THR A 292 -29.90 -23.37 4.43
C THR A 292 -29.76 -24.21 5.70
N ALA A 293 -30.72 -24.12 6.62
CA ALA A 293 -30.75 -24.98 7.80
C ALA A 293 -30.84 -26.48 7.44
N ALA A 294 -31.38 -26.82 6.27
CA ALA A 294 -31.41 -28.19 5.76
C ALA A 294 -30.02 -28.64 5.28
N ASP A 295 -29.28 -27.76 4.58
CA ASP A 295 -27.90 -28.02 4.16
C ASP A 295 -27.02 -28.30 5.38
N MET A 296 -27.11 -27.45 6.41
CA MET A 296 -26.32 -27.56 7.65
C MET A 296 -26.66 -28.80 8.50
N ARG A 297 -27.81 -29.45 8.28
CA ARG A 297 -28.19 -30.67 9.02
C ARG A 297 -27.98 -31.96 8.24
N ALA A 298 -27.82 -31.88 6.91
CA ALA A 298 -27.86 -33.04 6.04
C ALA A 298 -26.83 -34.12 6.40
N ARG A 299 -25.58 -33.73 6.70
CA ARG A 299 -24.52 -34.66 7.11
C ARG A 299 -24.82 -35.30 8.46
N VAL A 300 -25.14 -34.51 9.49
CA VAL A 300 -25.53 -35.03 10.82
C VAL A 300 -26.72 -36.00 10.72
N ASP A 301 -27.73 -35.68 9.91
CA ASP A 301 -28.88 -36.54 9.70
C ASP A 301 -28.49 -37.88 9.06
N ARG A 302 -27.62 -37.86 8.04
CA ARG A 302 -27.09 -39.07 7.39
C ARG A 302 -26.24 -39.91 8.35
N LEU A 303 -25.32 -39.28 9.08
CA LEU A 303 -24.45 -39.95 10.05
C LEU A 303 -25.26 -40.57 11.18
N ALA A 304 -26.21 -39.83 11.74
CA ALA A 304 -27.10 -40.34 12.77
C ALA A 304 -27.92 -41.53 12.24
N GLU A 305 -28.47 -41.44 11.03
CA GLU A 305 -29.23 -42.54 10.43
C GLU A 305 -28.37 -43.80 10.25
N GLY A 306 -27.14 -43.65 9.78
CA GLY A 306 -26.18 -44.75 9.67
C GLY A 306 -25.82 -45.36 11.03
N LEU A 307 -25.54 -44.52 12.03
CA LEU A 307 -25.13 -44.93 13.37
C LEU A 307 -26.27 -45.56 14.19
N ARG A 308 -27.53 -45.23 13.91
CA ARG A 308 -28.71 -45.92 14.50
C ARG A 308 -28.70 -47.41 14.19
N HIS A 309 -28.32 -47.76 12.96
CA HIS A 309 -28.38 -49.13 12.47
C HIS A 309 -27.08 -49.90 12.67
N ASN A 310 -25.94 -49.19 12.69
CA ASN A 310 -24.62 -49.81 12.74
C ASN A 310 -23.65 -48.95 13.57
N PRO A 311 -23.00 -49.51 14.62
CA PRO A 311 -22.08 -48.74 15.45
C PRO A 311 -20.78 -48.34 14.75
N LEU A 312 -20.53 -48.85 13.53
CA LEU A 312 -19.44 -48.40 12.65
C LEU A 312 -20.04 -47.86 11.35
N TYR A 313 -20.03 -46.54 11.21
CA TYR A 313 -20.34 -45.84 9.97
C TYR A 313 -19.05 -45.54 9.21
N VAL A 314 -19.07 -45.81 7.90
CA VAL A 314 -17.99 -45.42 6.98
C VAL A 314 -18.64 -44.61 5.88
N ASP A 315 -18.14 -43.39 5.65
CA ASP A 315 -18.73 -42.51 4.66
C ASP A 315 -18.59 -43.11 3.26
N PRO A 316 -19.71 -43.33 2.53
CA PRO A 316 -19.66 -43.84 1.17
C PRO A 316 -19.11 -42.82 0.15
N GLU A 317 -19.01 -41.54 0.53
CA GLU A 317 -18.38 -40.49 -0.29
C GLU A 317 -16.86 -40.46 -0.17
N SER A 318 -16.27 -41.16 0.79
CA SER A 318 -14.82 -41.21 0.97
C SER A 318 -14.20 -42.45 0.30
N PRO A 319 -12.92 -42.37 -0.12
CA PRO A 319 -12.19 -43.56 -0.56
C PRO A 319 -12.21 -44.66 0.50
N SER A 320 -12.40 -45.91 0.07
CA SER A 320 -12.56 -47.03 1.01
C SER A 320 -11.23 -47.36 1.70
N SER A 321 -11.08 -46.89 2.94
CA SER A 321 -9.91 -47.19 3.81
C SER A 321 -10.05 -48.53 4.55
N LEU A 322 -11.25 -49.11 4.58
CA LEU A 322 -11.58 -50.35 5.29
C LEU A 322 -12.38 -51.29 4.39
N ASP A 323 -11.85 -52.48 4.10
CA ASP A 323 -12.59 -53.51 3.35
C ASP A 323 -13.76 -54.11 4.17
N ALA A 324 -14.63 -54.88 3.50
CA ALA A 324 -15.82 -55.45 4.13
C ALA A 324 -15.51 -56.41 5.29
N GLY A 325 -14.43 -57.21 5.18
CA GLY A 325 -14.01 -58.15 6.21
C GLY A 325 -13.54 -57.41 7.45
N ARG A 326 -12.72 -56.38 7.26
CA ARG A 326 -12.21 -55.52 8.33
C ARG A 326 -13.33 -54.75 9.01
N ARG A 327 -14.29 -54.20 8.25
CA ARG A 327 -15.50 -53.58 8.83
C ARG A 327 -16.30 -54.56 9.67
N ALA A 328 -16.43 -55.82 9.24
CA ALA A 328 -17.15 -56.84 10.01
C ALA A 328 -16.40 -57.21 11.30
N GLU A 329 -15.08 -57.29 11.27
CA GLU A 329 -14.24 -57.51 12.44
C GLU A 329 -14.35 -56.37 13.46
N LEU A 330 -14.17 -55.13 13.03
CA LEU A 330 -14.30 -53.95 13.90
C LEU A 330 -15.69 -53.89 14.56
N ARG A 331 -16.77 -54.16 13.81
CA ARG A 331 -18.13 -54.23 14.35
C ARG A 331 -18.28 -55.27 15.45
N ARG A 332 -17.75 -56.49 15.26
CA ARG A 332 -17.76 -57.52 16.30
C ARG A 332 -17.03 -57.03 17.55
N ARG A 333 -15.84 -56.42 17.39
CA ARG A 333 -15.05 -55.89 18.50
C ARG A 333 -15.76 -54.79 19.26
N ILE A 334 -16.36 -53.83 18.56
CA ILE A 334 -17.17 -52.76 19.17
C ILE A 334 -18.28 -53.35 20.04
N GLY A 335 -18.96 -54.40 19.57
CA GLY A 335 -20.01 -55.10 20.33
C GLY A 335 -19.53 -55.81 21.60
N THR A 336 -18.22 -56.01 21.78
CA THR A 336 -17.64 -56.63 22.99
C THR A 336 -17.21 -55.61 24.05
N LEU A 337 -17.26 -54.31 23.75
CA LEU A 337 -16.80 -53.28 24.67
C LEU A 337 -17.76 -53.10 25.85
N PRO A 338 -17.24 -52.74 27.03
CA PRO A 338 -18.06 -52.54 28.23
C PRO A 338 -18.92 -51.27 28.19
N VAL A 339 -18.73 -50.40 27.19
CA VAL A 339 -19.44 -49.13 27.01
C VAL A 339 -19.90 -48.97 25.56
N PRO A 340 -20.99 -48.23 25.29
CA PRO A 340 -21.42 -47.95 23.93
C PRO A 340 -20.37 -47.10 23.21
N VAL A 341 -19.87 -47.60 22.07
CA VAL A 341 -18.95 -46.87 21.20
C VAL A 341 -19.59 -46.77 19.82
N LEU A 342 -19.61 -45.57 19.27
CA LEU A 342 -20.08 -45.26 17.92
C LEU A 342 -18.91 -44.67 17.14
N ILE A 343 -18.54 -45.29 16.02
CA ILE A 343 -17.41 -44.88 15.18
C ILE A 343 -17.94 -44.35 13.86
N ALA A 344 -17.55 -43.13 13.50
CA ALA A 344 -17.79 -42.53 12.19
C ALA A 344 -16.46 -42.29 11.48
N VAL A 345 -16.22 -43.01 10.38
CA VAL A 345 -15.09 -42.75 9.48
C VAL A 345 -15.55 -41.74 8.44
N VAL A 346 -15.25 -40.47 8.69
CA VAL A 346 -15.73 -39.31 7.92
C VAL A 346 -14.61 -38.29 7.80
N PRO A 347 -14.51 -37.55 6.68
CA PRO A 347 -13.57 -36.45 6.58
C PRO A 347 -14.03 -35.29 7.44
N THR A 348 -13.09 -34.56 8.05
CA THR A 348 -13.36 -33.29 8.76
C THR A 348 -12.84 -32.10 7.96
N SER A 349 -13.65 -31.03 7.88
CA SER A 349 -13.30 -29.82 7.12
C SER A 349 -13.81 -28.58 7.81
N THR A 350 -13.10 -27.46 7.67
CA THR A 350 -13.58 -26.15 8.15
C THR A 350 -14.86 -25.68 7.43
N ASP A 351 -15.16 -26.25 6.26
CA ASP A 351 -16.35 -25.95 5.47
C ASP A 351 -17.56 -26.83 5.83
N ASP A 352 -17.38 -27.72 6.80
CA ASP A 352 -18.44 -28.58 7.30
C ASP A 352 -19.35 -27.89 8.34
N GLU A 353 -20.42 -28.56 8.74
CA GLU A 353 -21.38 -28.02 9.70
C GLU A 353 -20.78 -27.75 11.08
N SER A 354 -19.75 -28.52 11.44
CA SER A 354 -18.96 -28.39 12.67
C SER A 354 -17.80 -27.39 12.55
N GLN A 355 -17.42 -26.98 11.34
CA GLN A 355 -16.16 -26.30 11.02
C GLN A 355 -14.92 -27.11 11.45
N GLY A 356 -15.00 -28.42 11.30
CA GLY A 356 -13.93 -29.35 11.68
C GLY A 356 -13.77 -29.54 13.18
N ASP A 357 -14.71 -29.08 14.00
CA ASP A 357 -14.73 -29.30 15.46
C ASP A 357 -15.53 -30.59 15.80
N GLU A 358 -14.82 -31.65 16.15
CA GLU A 358 -15.42 -32.96 16.45
C GLU A 358 -16.30 -32.94 17.70
N ASP A 359 -16.06 -32.04 18.66
CA ASP A 359 -16.92 -31.90 19.85
C ASP A 359 -18.31 -31.38 19.44
N ARG A 360 -18.37 -30.45 18.47
CA ARG A 360 -19.63 -29.97 17.89
C ARG A 360 -20.35 -31.07 17.12
N LEU A 361 -19.63 -31.86 16.33
CA LEU A 361 -20.22 -32.97 15.59
C LEU A 361 -20.76 -34.05 16.55
N ALA A 362 -19.99 -34.42 17.58
CA ALA A 362 -20.45 -35.37 18.60
C ALA A 362 -21.65 -34.83 19.38
N LYS A 363 -21.68 -33.53 19.71
CA LYS A 363 -22.88 -32.91 20.30
C LYS A 363 -24.09 -33.07 19.39
N ALA A 364 -23.96 -32.70 18.12
CA ALA A 364 -25.06 -32.76 17.16
C ALA A 364 -25.56 -34.20 16.96
N LEU A 365 -24.65 -35.17 16.92
CA LEU A 365 -24.98 -36.59 16.86
C LEU A 365 -25.65 -37.09 18.14
N HIS A 366 -25.15 -36.71 19.32
CA HIS A 366 -25.77 -37.04 20.60
C HIS A 366 -27.20 -36.50 20.68
N ASP A 367 -27.41 -35.23 20.35
CA ASP A 367 -28.72 -34.58 20.32
C ASP A 367 -29.67 -35.28 19.32
N ARG A 368 -29.14 -35.81 18.21
CA ARG A 368 -29.94 -36.44 17.14
C ARG A 368 -30.20 -37.94 17.34
N LEU A 369 -29.32 -38.63 18.05
CA LEU A 369 -29.42 -40.05 18.39
C LEU A 369 -30.09 -40.27 19.74
N HIS A 370 -30.11 -39.27 20.62
CA HIS A 370 -30.55 -39.37 22.01
C HIS A 370 -29.91 -40.55 22.75
N ARG A 371 -28.59 -40.74 22.55
CA ARG A 371 -27.84 -41.88 23.07
C ARG A 371 -26.52 -41.44 23.68
N ASP A 372 -26.28 -41.91 24.90
CA ASP A 372 -24.97 -41.80 25.56
C ASP A 372 -23.99 -42.80 24.93
N ALA A 373 -22.87 -42.30 24.42
CA ALA A 373 -21.85 -43.10 23.75
C ALA A 373 -20.49 -42.38 23.73
N LEU A 374 -19.42 -43.17 23.59
CA LEU A 374 -18.14 -42.66 23.11
C LEU A 374 -18.26 -42.49 21.58
N PHE A 375 -18.21 -41.25 21.12
CA PHE A 375 -18.15 -40.92 19.70
C PHE A 375 -16.69 -40.94 19.27
N VAL A 376 -16.37 -41.73 18.24
CA VAL A 376 -15.04 -41.82 17.66
C VAL A 376 -15.12 -41.34 16.22
N PHE A 377 -14.39 -40.28 15.90
CA PHE A 377 -14.26 -39.77 14.53
C PHE A 377 -12.91 -40.17 13.98
N ALA A 378 -12.90 -40.76 12.78
CA ALA A 378 -11.69 -41.24 12.14
C ALA A 378 -11.57 -40.65 10.74
N GLU A 379 -10.46 -39.94 10.50
CA GLU A 379 -10.17 -39.31 9.22
C GLU A 379 -9.72 -40.36 8.18
N PRO A 380 -10.47 -40.59 7.09
CA PRO A 380 -10.19 -41.65 6.12
C PRO A 380 -8.81 -41.57 5.46
N THR A 381 -8.27 -40.38 5.19
CA THR A 381 -6.99 -40.20 4.47
C THR A 381 -5.81 -39.86 5.39
N GLY A 382 -6.06 -39.10 6.45
CA GLY A 382 -5.03 -38.66 7.40
C GLY A 382 -4.82 -39.62 8.57
N GLY A 383 -5.75 -40.54 8.83
CA GLY A 383 -5.66 -41.49 9.95
C GLY A 383 -5.83 -40.86 11.33
N GLY A 384 -6.10 -39.55 11.42
CA GLY A 384 -6.43 -38.90 12.69
C GLY A 384 -7.65 -39.55 13.35
N ILE A 385 -7.58 -39.78 14.66
CA ILE A 385 -8.70 -40.33 15.42
C ILE A 385 -8.96 -39.44 16.64
N GLU A 386 -10.19 -38.94 16.73
CA GLU A 386 -10.67 -38.17 17.87
C GLU A 386 -11.75 -38.95 18.65
N ILE A 387 -11.78 -38.76 19.96
CA ILE A 387 -12.68 -39.48 20.87
C ILE A 387 -13.39 -38.47 21.76
N VAL A 388 -14.70 -38.41 21.66
CA VAL A 388 -15.53 -37.52 22.47
C VAL A 388 -16.48 -38.35 23.33
N ASN A 389 -16.35 -38.24 24.65
CA ASN A 389 -17.23 -38.92 25.58
C ASN A 389 -18.47 -38.07 25.84
N TYR A 390 -19.64 -38.52 25.37
CA TYR A 390 -20.94 -37.93 25.70
C TYR A 390 -21.76 -38.90 26.54
N GLY A 391 -21.71 -38.72 27.86
CA GLY A 391 -22.61 -39.38 28.81
C GLY A 391 -22.23 -40.82 29.19
N THR A 392 -21.05 -41.32 28.79
CA THR A 392 -20.62 -42.67 29.21
C THR A 392 -19.82 -42.64 30.52
N PRO A 393 -19.98 -43.66 31.38
CA PRO A 393 -19.25 -43.77 32.65
C PRO A 393 -17.82 -44.27 32.42
N VAL A 394 -17.04 -43.52 31.63
CA VAL A 394 -15.62 -43.77 31.35
C VAL A 394 -14.82 -42.63 31.95
N ASP A 395 -13.71 -42.96 32.61
CA ASP A 395 -12.80 -41.95 33.16
C ASP A 395 -12.23 -41.06 32.04
N SER A 396 -12.60 -39.77 32.03
CA SER A 396 -12.09 -38.81 31.05
C SER A 396 -10.57 -38.66 31.13
N ALA A 397 -9.96 -38.73 32.32
CA ALA A 397 -8.50 -38.64 32.47
C ALA A 397 -7.79 -39.81 31.77
N TYR A 398 -8.43 -40.98 31.74
CA TYR A 398 -7.96 -42.11 30.94
C TYR A 398 -8.00 -41.76 29.45
N LEU A 399 -9.14 -41.27 28.94
CA LEU A 399 -9.26 -40.92 27.51
C LEU A 399 -8.24 -39.87 27.05
N TYR A 400 -7.93 -38.87 27.90
CA TYR A 400 -6.86 -37.90 27.62
C TYR A 400 -5.45 -38.52 27.71
N GLY A 401 -5.26 -39.53 28.55
CA GLY A 401 -4.00 -40.28 28.70
C GLY A 401 -3.74 -41.32 27.61
N ARG A 402 -4.40 -41.20 26.43
CA ARG A 402 -4.26 -42.15 25.32
C ARG A 402 -2.83 -42.17 24.74
N PRO A 403 -2.33 -43.33 24.28
CA PRO A 403 -1.02 -43.45 23.64
C PRO A 403 -0.79 -42.42 22.53
N ARG A 404 0.42 -41.85 22.44
CA ARG A 404 0.74 -40.80 21.45
C ARG A 404 0.50 -41.23 20.01
N ASP A 405 0.66 -42.51 19.68
CA ASP A 405 0.41 -43.07 18.34
C ASP A 405 -1.10 -43.15 17.98
N LEU A 406 -1.99 -42.88 18.92
CA LEU A 406 -3.43 -42.67 18.70
C LEU A 406 -3.82 -41.18 18.70
N VAL A 407 -2.98 -40.29 19.24
CA VAL A 407 -3.22 -38.83 19.27
C VAL A 407 -2.73 -38.18 17.99
N TYR A 408 -1.51 -38.53 17.58
CA TYR A 408 -0.91 -38.05 16.36
C TYR A 408 -0.84 -39.22 15.40
N ALA A 409 -1.61 -39.13 14.31
CA ALA A 409 -1.44 -40.05 13.20
C ALA A 409 -0.01 -39.86 12.67
N ASP A 410 0.87 -40.82 12.98
CA ASP A 410 2.19 -40.87 12.38
C ASP A 410 1.95 -41.02 10.86
N PRO A 411 2.57 -40.21 9.99
CA PRO A 411 2.48 -40.39 8.54
C PRO A 411 2.92 -41.78 8.07
N THR A 412 3.68 -42.50 8.91
CA THR A 412 4.08 -43.90 8.73
C THR A 412 3.22 -44.90 9.50
N ALA A 413 2.23 -44.43 10.28
CA ALA A 413 1.29 -45.29 10.98
C ALA A 413 0.58 -46.17 9.96
N GLY A 414 0.51 -47.46 10.28
CA GLY A 414 -0.13 -48.46 9.42
C GLY A 414 -1.61 -48.14 9.11
N PRO A 415 -2.25 -48.97 8.27
CA PRO A 415 -3.61 -48.73 7.77
C PRO A 415 -4.60 -48.34 8.87
N LEU A 416 -5.56 -47.46 8.56
CA LEU A 416 -6.59 -46.97 9.51
C LEU A 416 -7.22 -48.10 10.34
N GLY A 417 -7.47 -49.25 9.71
CA GLY A 417 -8.01 -50.43 10.40
C GLY A 417 -7.14 -50.89 11.57
N SER A 418 -5.82 -50.85 11.46
CA SER A 418 -4.88 -51.22 12.54
C SER A 418 -4.90 -50.20 13.67
N GLN A 419 -5.08 -48.92 13.37
CA GLN A 419 -5.17 -47.86 14.38
C GLN A 419 -6.48 -47.95 15.17
N LEU A 420 -7.61 -48.15 14.48
CA LEU A 420 -8.89 -48.45 15.11
C LEU A 420 -8.78 -49.70 15.98
N ASP A 421 -8.06 -50.72 15.53
CA ASP A 421 -7.85 -51.94 16.33
C ASP A 421 -7.08 -51.68 17.63
N LYS A 422 -6.04 -50.86 17.58
CA LYS A 422 -5.28 -50.43 18.77
C LYS A 422 -6.18 -49.61 19.70
N LEU A 423 -6.97 -48.69 19.15
CA LEU A 423 -7.95 -47.91 19.91
C LEU A 423 -8.95 -48.81 20.62
N LEU A 424 -9.57 -49.76 19.92
CA LEU A 424 -10.53 -50.67 20.54
C LEU A 424 -9.88 -51.54 21.63
N SER A 425 -8.63 -51.95 21.46
CA SER A 425 -7.86 -52.65 22.50
C SER A 425 -7.59 -51.76 23.72
N TYR A 426 -7.34 -50.47 23.49
CA TYR A 426 -7.17 -49.48 24.55
C TYR A 426 -8.48 -49.24 25.30
N LEU A 427 -9.58 -48.95 24.59
CA LEU A 427 -10.91 -48.73 25.18
C LEU A 427 -11.44 -49.94 25.96
N SER A 428 -11.07 -51.17 25.56
CA SER A 428 -11.45 -52.38 26.32
C SER A 428 -10.90 -52.41 27.76
N LYS A 429 -9.86 -51.62 28.05
CA LYS A 429 -9.20 -51.52 29.36
C LYS A 429 -9.59 -50.25 30.11
N ALA A 430 -10.52 -49.44 29.57
CA ALA A 430 -10.88 -48.17 30.16
C ALA A 430 -11.55 -48.38 31.53
N PRO A 431 -11.06 -47.71 32.60
CA PRO A 431 -11.68 -47.78 33.91
C PRO A 431 -13.06 -47.10 33.87
N LYS A 432 -14.02 -47.70 34.59
CA LYS A 432 -15.34 -47.11 34.75
C LYS A 432 -15.26 -45.92 35.70
N SER A 433 -15.84 -44.80 35.29
CA SER A 433 -16.06 -43.66 36.17
C SER A 433 -17.38 -43.86 36.95
N PRO A 434 -17.45 -43.48 38.24
CA PRO A 434 -18.69 -43.47 39.00
C PRO A 434 -19.71 -42.44 38.49
N HIS A 435 -19.25 -41.44 37.72
CA HIS A 435 -20.10 -40.43 37.11
C HIS A 435 -20.05 -40.56 35.58
N ALA A 436 -21.21 -40.40 34.94
CA ALA A 436 -21.25 -40.19 33.51
C ALA A 436 -20.67 -38.80 33.23
N ASP A 437 -19.55 -38.77 32.52
CA ASP A 437 -18.95 -37.50 32.12
C ASP A 437 -19.69 -36.99 30.88
N GLN A 438 -20.09 -35.72 30.94
CA GLN A 438 -20.50 -34.96 29.77
C GLN A 438 -19.42 -33.92 29.51
N PRO A 439 -18.96 -33.78 28.26
CA PRO A 439 -17.96 -32.77 27.95
C PRO A 439 -18.64 -31.41 28.08
N TYR A 440 -17.82 -30.37 28.24
CA TYR A 440 -18.37 -29.02 28.21
C TYR A 440 -19.07 -28.79 26.88
N PRO A 441 -20.26 -28.17 26.87
CA PRO A 441 -20.94 -27.88 25.63
C PRO A 441 -20.01 -27.04 24.74
N PRO A 442 -19.69 -27.50 23.52
CA PRO A 442 -18.79 -26.78 22.65
C PRO A 442 -19.38 -25.41 22.31
N ARG A 443 -18.51 -24.44 22.05
CA ARG A 443 -18.97 -23.13 21.59
C ARG A 443 -19.75 -23.32 20.29
N PRO A 444 -20.95 -22.74 20.14
CA PRO A 444 -21.70 -22.81 18.88
C PRO A 444 -20.81 -22.36 17.71
N ALA A 445 -20.90 -23.06 16.59
CA ALA A 445 -20.30 -22.57 15.36
C ALA A 445 -20.92 -21.21 14.99
N PRO A 446 -20.13 -20.25 14.50
CA PRO A 446 -20.70 -19.02 13.97
C PRO A 446 -21.73 -19.31 12.87
N ASP A 447 -22.73 -18.43 12.80
CA ASP A 447 -23.78 -18.49 11.79
C ASP A 447 -23.15 -18.35 10.39
N PRO A 448 -23.29 -19.34 9.50
CA PRO A 448 -22.69 -19.28 8.16
C PRO A 448 -23.14 -18.05 7.36
N ALA A 449 -24.39 -17.59 7.57
CA ALA A 449 -24.89 -16.38 6.92
C ALA A 449 -24.21 -15.10 7.45
N ALA A 450 -23.73 -15.12 8.70
CA ALA A 450 -23.00 -14.02 9.30
C ALA A 450 -21.52 -14.02 8.88
N GLU A 451 -20.91 -15.20 8.70
CA GLU A 451 -19.52 -15.35 8.23
C GLU A 451 -19.31 -14.75 6.84
N GLN A 452 -20.27 -14.98 5.95
CA GLN A 452 -20.24 -14.43 4.59
C GLN A 452 -20.60 -12.94 4.54
N ARG A 453 -21.13 -12.33 5.60
CA ARG A 453 -21.50 -10.90 5.55
C ARG A 453 -20.28 -10.03 5.81
N LEU A 454 -20.07 -9.08 4.91
CA LEU A 454 -19.08 -8.04 5.10
C LEU A 454 -19.55 -7.02 6.15
N PRO A 455 -18.65 -6.55 7.02
CA PRO A 455 -18.97 -5.44 7.90
C PRO A 455 -19.28 -4.19 7.06
N GLY A 456 -20.14 -3.31 7.59
CA GLY A 456 -20.50 -2.07 6.89
C GLY A 456 -19.28 -1.17 6.66
N LEU A 457 -19.24 -0.46 5.53
CA LEU A 457 -18.12 0.41 5.13
C LEU A 457 -17.71 1.48 6.17
N PHE A 458 -18.65 1.89 7.02
CA PHE A 458 -18.41 2.91 8.06
C PHE A 458 -18.23 2.30 9.46
N SER A 459 -17.89 1.00 9.52
CA SER A 459 -17.61 0.27 10.76
C SER A 459 -16.11 -0.11 10.85
N GLY A 460 -15.73 -0.86 11.88
CA GLY A 460 -14.34 -1.28 12.11
C GLY A 460 -13.34 -0.12 12.08
N ASP A 461 -12.37 -0.23 11.19
CA ASP A 461 -11.24 0.69 11.06
C ASP A 461 -11.57 2.03 10.38
N PHE A 462 -12.83 2.26 10.00
CA PHE A 462 -13.27 3.58 9.54
C PHE A 462 -12.92 4.68 10.54
N ARG A 463 -13.08 4.44 11.85
CA ARG A 463 -12.77 5.42 12.91
C ARG A 463 -11.27 5.70 13.02
N ALA A 464 -10.45 4.66 12.90
CA ALA A 464 -8.99 4.81 12.85
C ALA A 464 -8.58 5.62 11.62
N GLY A 465 -9.21 5.34 10.47
CA GLY A 465 -9.04 6.10 9.23
C GLY A 465 -9.35 7.59 9.39
N LEU A 466 -10.47 7.96 10.01
CA LEU A 466 -10.82 9.37 10.27
C LEU A 466 -9.71 10.09 11.07
N PHE A 467 -9.18 9.44 12.10
CA PHE A 467 -8.11 9.99 12.94
C PHE A 467 -6.81 10.21 12.14
N ILE A 468 -6.38 9.19 11.38
CA ILE A 468 -5.19 9.27 10.54
C ILE A 468 -5.37 10.31 9.42
N GLY A 469 -6.57 10.42 8.83
CA GLY A 469 -6.90 11.45 7.86
C GLY A 469 -6.72 12.87 8.42
N GLY A 470 -7.12 13.09 9.68
CA GLY A 470 -6.89 14.35 10.38
C GLY A 470 -5.40 14.69 10.55
N LEU A 471 -4.59 13.72 10.99
CA LEU A 471 -3.14 13.89 11.13
C LEU A 471 -2.46 14.14 9.78
N ALA A 472 -2.80 13.37 8.76
CA ALA A 472 -2.30 13.54 7.40
C ALA A 472 -2.63 14.94 6.86
N ALA A 473 -3.84 15.45 7.15
CA ALA A 473 -4.23 16.79 6.72
C ALA A 473 -3.40 17.90 7.35
N LEU A 474 -3.07 17.79 8.64
CA LEU A 474 -2.19 18.74 9.34
C LEU A 474 -0.77 18.70 8.79
N LEU A 475 -0.24 17.50 8.53
CA LEU A 475 1.09 17.30 7.94
C LEU A 475 1.19 17.92 6.54
N LEU A 476 0.23 17.62 5.67
CA LEU A 476 0.18 18.19 4.31
C LEU A 476 0.03 19.72 4.34
N PHE A 477 -0.80 20.23 5.25
CA PHE A 477 -0.92 21.67 5.46
C PHE A 477 0.41 22.32 5.89
N GLY A 478 1.10 21.71 6.85
CA GLY A 478 2.43 22.16 7.30
C GLY A 478 3.45 22.19 6.17
N LEU A 479 3.48 21.15 5.32
CA LEU A 479 4.36 21.07 4.15
C LEU A 479 4.07 22.18 3.13
N VAL A 480 2.79 22.45 2.83
CA VAL A 480 2.40 23.55 1.93
C VAL A 480 2.86 24.90 2.48
N VAL A 481 2.69 25.14 3.78
CA VAL A 481 3.16 26.37 4.44
C VAL A 481 4.69 26.50 4.37
N ALA A 482 5.42 25.41 4.62
CA ALA A 482 6.89 25.38 4.57
C ALA A 482 7.44 25.68 3.16
N VAL A 483 6.91 25.01 2.13
CA VAL A 483 7.29 25.26 0.72
C VAL A 483 7.00 26.71 0.34
N TRP A 484 5.86 27.26 0.75
CA TRP A 484 5.51 28.66 0.50
C TRP A 484 6.41 29.66 1.24
N ALA A 485 6.89 29.32 2.44
CA ALA A 485 7.85 30.13 3.18
C ALA A 485 9.22 30.15 2.48
N LEU A 486 9.69 28.97 2.03
CA LEU A 486 10.95 28.82 1.29
C LEU A 486 10.92 29.55 -0.06
N ALA A 487 9.83 29.43 -0.83
CA ALA A 487 9.68 30.17 -2.08
C ALA A 487 9.74 31.70 -1.86
N ARG A 488 9.23 32.20 -0.72
CA ARG A 488 9.27 33.63 -0.39
C ARG A 488 10.67 34.11 0.01
N SER A 489 11.46 33.30 0.72
CA SER A 489 12.83 33.69 1.09
C SER A 489 13.71 33.84 -0.16
N LEU A 490 13.58 32.92 -1.11
CA LEU A 490 14.32 32.94 -2.38
C LEU A 490 13.95 34.17 -3.24
N VAL A 491 12.66 34.51 -3.35
CA VAL A 491 12.23 35.70 -4.11
C VAL A 491 12.71 37.00 -3.46
N ARG A 492 12.72 37.09 -2.12
CA ARG A 492 13.26 38.27 -1.40
C ARG A 492 14.77 38.43 -1.56
N GLY A 493 15.53 37.34 -1.69
CA GLY A 493 16.97 37.37 -1.96
C GLY A 493 17.32 37.99 -3.32
N ARG A 494 16.52 37.71 -4.36
CA ARG A 494 16.68 38.30 -5.70
C ARG A 494 16.26 39.77 -5.79
N ALA A 495 15.25 40.19 -5.04
CA ALA A 495 14.83 41.61 -5.02
C ALA A 495 15.90 42.52 -4.39
N ARG A 496 16.67 42.03 -3.41
CA ARG A 496 17.77 42.77 -2.77
C ARG A 496 18.97 42.99 -3.69
N SER A 497 19.26 42.05 -4.60
CA SER A 497 20.36 42.16 -5.56
C SER A 497 20.11 43.21 -6.64
N LEU A 498 18.84 43.47 -7.01
CA LEU A 498 18.46 44.52 -7.94
C LEU A 498 18.46 45.93 -7.32
N ALA A 499 18.22 46.05 -6.01
CA ALA A 499 18.26 47.33 -5.30
C ALA A 499 19.67 47.95 -5.22
N ALA A 500 20.72 47.13 -5.27
CA ALA A 500 22.12 47.61 -5.32
C ALA A 500 22.46 48.43 -6.58
N ALA A 501 21.70 48.27 -7.67
CA ALA A 501 21.88 49.01 -8.92
C ALA A 501 21.18 50.39 -8.94
N ALA A 502 20.49 50.78 -7.88
CA ALA A 502 19.72 52.03 -7.77
C ALA A 502 20.28 53.00 -6.71
N ALA A 503 21.61 53.05 -6.55
CA ALA A 503 22.22 53.96 -5.59
C ALA A 503 21.96 55.44 -6.00
N PRO A 504 21.55 56.32 -5.07
CA PRO A 504 21.23 57.71 -5.39
C PRO A 504 22.47 58.49 -5.80
N VAL A 505 22.29 59.47 -6.70
CA VAL A 505 23.36 60.38 -7.18
C VAL A 505 23.79 61.36 -6.09
N GLN A 506 22.87 61.78 -5.22
CA GLN A 506 23.09 62.68 -4.08
C GLN A 506 22.59 62.00 -2.79
N PRO A 507 23.34 61.05 -2.23
CA PRO A 507 22.93 60.36 -1.01
C PRO A 507 22.92 61.31 0.19
N ARG A 508 21.87 61.23 1.00
CA ARG A 508 21.83 61.92 2.31
C ARG A 508 22.79 61.24 3.29
N PRO A 509 23.42 61.96 4.24
CA PRO A 509 24.33 61.36 5.23
C PRO A 509 23.70 60.19 6.02
N SER A 510 22.41 60.29 6.37
CA SER A 510 21.69 59.21 7.06
C SER A 510 21.51 57.95 6.21
N TRP A 511 21.40 58.10 4.88
CA TRP A 511 21.37 56.97 3.95
C TRP A 511 22.75 56.31 3.86
N LEU A 512 23.82 57.10 3.81
CA LEU A 512 25.19 56.59 3.79
C LEU A 512 25.51 55.81 5.07
N ARG A 513 25.19 56.34 6.26
CA ARG A 513 25.42 55.63 7.53
C ARG A 513 24.68 54.30 7.59
N ARG A 514 23.40 54.29 7.23
CA ARG A 514 22.60 53.06 7.21
C ARG A 514 23.16 52.04 6.22
N THR A 515 23.46 52.50 5.00
CA THR A 515 23.95 51.62 3.93
C THR A 515 25.36 51.11 4.23
N ALA A 516 26.24 51.92 4.81
CA ALA A 516 27.57 51.49 5.24
C ALA A 516 27.48 50.37 6.28
N ARG A 517 26.65 50.55 7.32
CA ARG A 517 26.41 49.53 8.34
C ARG A 517 25.87 48.23 7.72
N GLU A 518 24.86 48.34 6.85
CA GLU A 518 24.26 47.18 6.19
C GLU A 518 25.23 46.43 5.28
N GLU A 519 26.06 47.15 4.51
CA GLU A 519 26.99 46.55 3.57
C GLU A 519 28.22 45.94 4.25
N VAL A 520 28.76 46.58 5.29
CA VAL A 520 29.85 46.03 6.11
C VAL A 520 29.38 44.77 6.83
N ALA A 521 28.23 44.81 7.50
CA ALA A 521 27.67 43.63 8.16
C ALA A 521 27.38 42.49 7.17
N ALA A 522 26.93 42.83 5.94
CA ALA A 522 26.72 41.83 4.90
C ALA A 522 28.03 41.21 4.39
N LEU A 523 29.11 41.99 4.29
CA LEU A 523 30.44 41.45 3.97
C LEU A 523 30.94 40.53 5.08
N THR A 524 30.85 40.94 6.35
CA THR A 524 31.25 40.11 7.50
C THR A 524 30.51 38.77 7.49
N GLY A 525 29.19 38.78 7.36
CA GLY A 525 28.40 37.54 7.31
C GLY A 525 28.69 36.66 6.09
N GLU A 526 29.00 37.25 4.93
CA GLU A 526 29.42 36.49 3.74
C GLU A 526 30.83 35.87 3.92
N LEU A 527 31.75 36.55 4.61
CA LEU A 527 33.08 36.01 4.93
C LEU A 527 33.02 34.90 5.99
N GLU A 528 32.18 35.03 7.02
CA GLU A 528 31.98 34.01 8.06
C GLU A 528 31.37 32.71 7.50
N THR A 529 30.49 32.84 6.50
CA THR A 529 29.81 31.68 5.90
C THR A 529 30.61 31.02 4.77
N ALA A 530 31.59 31.71 4.19
CA ALA A 530 32.40 31.18 3.10
C ALA A 530 33.50 30.24 3.61
N THR A 531 33.28 28.93 3.50
CA THR A 531 34.22 27.89 3.98
C THR A 531 35.38 27.61 3.02
N GLU A 532 35.20 27.83 1.71
CA GLU A 532 36.22 27.58 0.67
C GLU A 532 36.30 28.75 -0.32
N LEU A 533 37.30 29.62 -0.17
CA LEU A 533 37.60 30.71 -1.10
C LEU A 533 39.05 30.60 -1.61
N PRO A 534 39.30 30.86 -2.91
CA PRO A 534 40.67 31.01 -3.41
C PRO A 534 41.43 32.05 -2.59
N GLU A 535 42.68 31.77 -2.25
CA GLU A 535 43.46 32.59 -1.31
C GLU A 535 43.48 34.08 -1.69
N LYS A 536 43.60 34.38 -2.98
CA LYS A 536 43.61 35.75 -3.52
C LYS A 536 42.27 36.47 -3.30
N ALA A 537 41.14 35.80 -3.50
CA ALA A 537 39.81 36.37 -3.30
C ALA A 537 39.51 36.59 -1.82
N ARG A 538 39.90 35.61 -0.98
CA ARG A 538 39.82 35.72 0.48
C ARG A 538 40.64 36.90 1.00
N ARG A 539 41.90 37.02 0.59
CA ARG A 539 42.79 38.12 0.97
C ARG A 539 42.18 39.48 0.60
N ARG A 540 41.71 39.63 -0.64
CA ARG A 540 41.08 40.87 -1.10
C ARG A 540 39.83 41.24 -0.32
N ALA A 541 38.98 40.26 -0.02
CA ALA A 541 37.75 40.50 0.73
C ALA A 541 38.03 40.93 2.18
N TRP A 542 39.02 40.32 2.84
CA TRP A 542 39.50 40.76 4.17
C TRP A 542 40.12 42.15 4.13
N GLU A 543 41.00 42.43 3.16
CA GLU A 543 41.58 43.77 3.01
C GLU A 543 40.53 44.87 2.77
N CYS A 544 39.45 44.54 2.04
CA CYS A 544 38.31 45.44 1.87
C CYS A 544 37.51 45.63 3.15
N LEU A 545 37.31 44.57 3.94
CA LEU A 545 36.61 44.64 5.22
C LEU A 545 37.40 45.48 6.23
N ASP A 546 38.70 45.20 6.38
CA ASP A 546 39.59 45.91 7.28
C ASP A 546 39.65 47.41 6.93
N ALA A 547 39.84 47.73 5.64
CA ALA A 547 39.84 49.12 5.18
C ALA A 547 38.47 49.81 5.35
N ALA A 548 37.37 49.09 5.16
CA ALA A 548 36.04 49.64 5.41
C ALA A 548 35.81 49.91 6.90
N ALA A 549 36.28 49.03 7.79
CA ALA A 549 36.20 49.19 9.24
C ALA A 549 36.99 50.43 9.68
N LEU A 550 38.25 50.59 9.23
CA LEU A 550 39.07 51.77 9.53
C LEU A 550 38.40 53.10 9.16
N LEU A 551 37.55 53.13 8.13
CA LEU A 551 36.88 54.35 7.67
C LEU A 551 35.63 54.72 8.46
N VAL A 552 35.04 53.77 9.19
CA VAL A 552 33.75 53.97 9.86
C VAL A 552 33.78 53.70 11.35
N ASP A 553 34.76 52.93 11.83
CA ASP A 553 34.90 52.46 13.22
C ASP A 553 36.39 52.60 13.63
N GLY A 554 36.86 53.84 13.67
CA GLY A 554 38.23 54.18 14.05
C GLY A 554 38.53 53.88 15.52
N ASP A 555 37.51 53.95 16.38
CA ASP A 555 37.59 53.63 17.82
C ASP A 555 37.48 52.11 18.11
N SER A 556 37.20 51.29 17.08
CA SER A 556 37.08 49.82 17.16
C SER A 556 36.03 49.33 18.15
N ASP A 557 34.92 50.06 18.29
CA ASP A 557 33.81 49.75 19.21
C ASP A 557 32.63 49.02 18.51
N GLY A 558 32.74 48.80 17.20
CA GLY A 558 31.72 48.16 16.36
C GLY A 558 30.57 49.10 15.98
N LEU A 559 30.66 50.38 16.30
CA LEU A 559 29.71 51.43 15.90
C LEU A 559 30.30 52.26 14.76
N ILE A 560 29.46 53.11 14.16
CA ILE A 560 29.94 54.03 13.13
C ILE A 560 30.23 55.36 13.82
N ASP A 561 31.47 55.84 13.74
CA ASP A 561 31.91 57.08 14.37
C ASP A 561 31.02 58.26 13.96
N ASP A 562 30.77 59.15 14.92
CA ASP A 562 29.92 60.32 14.70
C ASP A 562 30.57 61.38 13.80
N ASP A 563 31.90 61.40 13.70
CA ASP A 563 32.66 62.29 12.83
C ASP A 563 32.96 61.69 11.43
N ALA A 564 32.54 60.45 11.15
CA ALA A 564 32.71 59.81 9.84
C ALA A 564 32.13 60.67 8.71
N THR A 565 33.03 61.15 7.84
CA THR A 565 32.65 62.06 6.74
C THR A 565 31.81 61.34 5.67
N PRO A 566 30.97 62.06 4.90
CA PRO A 566 30.24 61.46 3.78
C PRO A 566 31.14 60.76 2.74
N ALA A 567 32.38 61.23 2.55
CA ALA A 567 33.37 60.59 1.71
C ALA A 567 33.87 59.27 2.32
N SER A 568 34.15 59.23 3.63
CA SER A 568 34.54 58.01 4.35
C SER A 568 33.44 56.95 4.29
N LEU A 569 32.19 57.34 4.56
CA LEU A 569 31.03 56.43 4.52
C LEU A 569 30.78 55.87 3.11
N ALA A 570 30.88 56.72 2.07
CA ALA A 570 30.77 56.27 0.69
C ALA A 570 31.91 55.32 0.31
N CYS A 571 33.14 55.59 0.76
CA CYS A 571 34.29 54.72 0.55
C CYS A 571 34.13 53.35 1.22
N ALA A 572 33.64 53.31 2.47
CA ALA A 572 33.36 52.07 3.17
C ALA A 572 32.28 51.22 2.46
N ILE A 573 31.22 51.85 1.93
CA ILE A 573 30.21 51.15 1.11
C ILE A 573 30.85 50.55 -0.15
N VAL A 574 31.72 51.31 -0.83
CA VAL A 574 32.41 50.84 -2.04
C VAL A 574 33.29 49.63 -1.75
N LEU A 575 34.08 49.70 -0.68
CA LEU A 575 34.96 48.62 -0.25
C LEU A 575 34.16 47.38 0.18
N ALA A 576 33.11 47.56 0.98
CA ALA A 576 32.23 46.46 1.38
C ALA A 576 31.61 45.76 0.16
N ARG A 577 31.13 46.53 -0.83
CA ARG A 577 30.58 45.97 -2.08
C ARG A 577 31.65 45.29 -2.94
N ALA A 578 32.86 45.81 -2.98
CA ALA A 578 33.98 45.21 -3.69
C ALA A 578 34.42 43.87 -3.04
N GLY A 579 34.51 43.83 -1.70
CA GLY A 579 34.80 42.61 -0.95
C GLY A 579 33.75 41.54 -1.19
N ARG A 580 32.45 41.90 -1.15
CA ARG A 580 31.35 40.97 -1.46
C ARG A 580 31.39 40.48 -2.90
N ALA A 581 31.76 41.34 -3.84
CA ALA A 581 31.97 40.92 -5.23
C ALA A 581 33.10 39.89 -5.33
N ALA A 582 34.21 40.08 -4.62
CA ALA A 582 35.32 39.13 -4.58
C ALA A 582 34.95 37.78 -3.92
N VAL A 583 34.10 37.79 -2.88
CA VAL A 583 33.58 36.56 -2.25
C VAL A 583 32.69 35.78 -3.23
N ARG A 584 31.84 36.47 -3.99
CA ARG A 584 30.86 35.84 -4.90
C ARG A 584 31.45 35.42 -6.24
N ASP A 585 32.42 36.17 -6.74
CA ASP A 585 33.10 35.93 -8.01
C ASP A 585 34.61 36.21 -7.83
N PRO A 586 35.44 35.17 -7.68
CA PRO A 586 36.89 35.31 -7.56
C PRO A 586 37.56 36.01 -8.76
N SER A 587 36.87 36.11 -9.90
CA SER A 587 37.32 36.79 -11.12
C SER A 587 36.80 38.23 -11.24
N ALA A 588 36.11 38.75 -10.23
CA ALA A 588 35.52 40.09 -10.25
C ALA A 588 36.55 41.19 -10.60
N PRO A 589 36.22 42.12 -11.50
CA PRO A 589 37.11 43.20 -11.91
C PRO A 589 37.63 44.03 -10.73
N ALA A 590 38.88 44.47 -10.83
CA ALA A 590 39.53 45.28 -9.81
C ALA A 590 39.04 46.74 -9.76
N HIS A 591 38.16 47.13 -10.68
CA HIS A 591 37.72 48.51 -10.86
C HIS A 591 36.26 48.70 -10.45
N ILE A 592 35.95 49.92 -10.02
CA ILE A 592 34.61 50.35 -9.58
C ILE A 592 34.04 51.33 -10.60
N CYS A 593 32.71 51.47 -10.64
CA CYS A 593 32.06 52.42 -11.53
C CYS A 593 32.53 53.86 -11.27
N HIS A 594 33.20 54.44 -12.26
CA HIS A 594 33.74 55.79 -12.24
C HIS A 594 32.65 56.89 -12.18
N ARG A 595 31.42 56.60 -12.64
CA ARG A 595 30.32 57.59 -12.56
C ARG A 595 29.75 57.63 -11.16
N ASN A 596 29.33 56.50 -10.62
CA ASN A 596 28.88 56.42 -9.24
C ASN A 596 29.52 55.18 -8.61
N PRO A 597 30.56 55.37 -7.78
CA PRO A 597 31.24 54.26 -7.13
C PRO A 597 30.31 53.36 -6.32
N LEU A 598 29.20 53.90 -5.81
CA LEU A 598 28.19 53.13 -5.09
C LEU A 598 27.52 52.07 -5.98
N HIS A 599 27.57 52.15 -7.31
CA HIS A 599 27.03 51.07 -8.16
C HIS A 599 27.85 49.77 -8.09
N GLY A 600 29.03 49.76 -7.47
CA GLY A 600 29.89 48.59 -7.34
C GLY A 600 30.82 48.40 -8.54
N THR A 601 31.21 47.15 -8.79
CA THR A 601 32.26 46.79 -9.77
C THR A 601 31.91 47.24 -11.19
N ALA A 602 32.93 47.74 -11.89
CA ALA A 602 32.83 48.13 -13.28
C ALA A 602 33.04 46.92 -14.20
N VAL A 603 32.47 46.99 -15.39
CA VAL A 603 32.77 46.02 -16.47
C VAL A 603 33.92 46.62 -17.27
N GLU A 604 35.04 45.91 -17.39
CA GLU A 604 36.20 46.38 -18.16
C GLU A 604 35.89 46.44 -19.66
N ARG A 605 35.39 47.59 -20.12
CA ARG A 605 35.41 48.01 -21.53
C ARG A 605 35.25 49.54 -21.61
N ALA A 606 36.36 50.25 -21.66
CA ALA A 606 36.42 51.61 -22.19
C ALA A 606 37.31 51.59 -23.45
N PRO A 607 36.82 51.98 -24.65
CA PRO A 607 37.64 52.04 -25.85
C PRO A 607 38.76 53.08 -25.68
N LYS A 608 39.95 52.77 -26.20
CA LYS A 608 41.07 53.72 -26.34
C LYS A 608 40.57 54.93 -27.15
N PRO A 609 40.65 56.18 -26.64
CA PRO A 609 40.23 57.32 -27.44
C PRO A 609 41.09 57.42 -28.71
N PRO A 610 40.52 57.86 -29.85
CA PRO A 610 41.30 58.08 -31.06
C PRO A 610 42.42 59.09 -30.79
N ALA A 611 43.61 58.80 -31.32
CA ALA A 611 44.79 59.65 -31.15
C ALA A 611 44.48 61.09 -31.60
N GLY A 612 44.62 62.06 -30.70
CA GLY A 612 44.42 63.48 -30.99
C GLY A 612 43.23 64.16 -30.29
N SER A 613 42.37 63.44 -29.57
CA SER A 613 41.30 64.09 -28.80
C SER A 613 41.79 64.62 -27.45
N ARG A 614 41.59 65.92 -27.15
CA ARG A 614 41.84 66.54 -25.82
C ARG A 614 40.73 66.22 -24.78
N ARG A 615 39.91 65.19 -24.98
CA ARG A 615 38.87 64.79 -24.02
C ARG A 615 39.46 63.85 -22.96
N ALA A 616 39.13 64.11 -21.70
CA ALA A 616 39.58 63.33 -20.55
C ALA A 616 39.26 61.83 -20.72
N PRO A 617 40.15 60.92 -20.27
CA PRO A 617 39.92 59.48 -20.34
C PRO A 617 38.60 59.10 -19.64
N ARG A 618 37.81 58.23 -20.28
CA ARG A 618 36.59 57.67 -19.66
C ARG A 618 37.00 56.54 -18.72
N GLY A 619 36.82 56.74 -17.41
CA GLY A 619 37.01 55.68 -16.43
C GLY A 619 36.05 54.49 -16.61
N PRO A 620 36.33 53.34 -16.00
CA PRO A 620 35.53 52.12 -16.12
C PRO A 620 34.14 52.31 -15.51
N VAL A 621 33.08 51.77 -16.12
CA VAL A 621 31.68 51.92 -15.65
C VAL A 621 30.98 50.57 -15.47
N CYS A 622 29.99 50.50 -14.58
CA CYS A 622 29.18 49.29 -14.43
C CYS A 622 28.29 49.04 -15.66
N ALA A 623 27.75 47.82 -15.79
CA ALA A 623 26.91 47.42 -16.92
C ALA A 623 25.68 48.34 -17.12
N ALA A 624 25.11 48.87 -16.03
CA ALA A 624 23.98 49.80 -16.08
C ALA A 624 24.41 51.17 -16.65
N CYS A 625 25.51 51.74 -16.14
CA CYS A 625 26.06 53.01 -16.63
C CYS A 625 26.63 52.93 -18.04
N LEU A 626 26.98 51.72 -18.52
CA LEU A 626 27.36 51.48 -19.91
C LEU A 626 26.16 51.64 -20.86
N LYS A 627 24.96 51.19 -20.45
CA LYS A 627 23.72 51.30 -21.23
C LYS A 627 23.11 52.69 -21.17
N THR A 628 23.01 53.25 -19.96
CA THR A 628 22.43 54.57 -19.71
C THR A 628 23.38 55.36 -18.83
N PRO A 629 24.17 56.29 -19.40
CA PRO A 629 25.15 57.04 -18.63
C PRO A 629 24.48 57.93 -17.58
N GLY A 630 24.62 57.58 -16.30
CA GLY A 630 24.06 58.34 -15.17
C GLY A 630 24.93 59.53 -14.74
N GLU A 631 24.42 60.39 -13.85
CA GLU A 631 25.20 61.48 -13.28
C GLU A 631 26.34 60.98 -12.37
N MET A 632 27.34 61.84 -12.15
CA MET A 632 28.45 61.52 -11.25
C MET A 632 27.99 61.61 -9.79
N LEU A 633 28.45 60.69 -8.94
CA LEU A 633 28.17 60.72 -7.49
C LEU A 633 28.59 62.08 -6.92
N ARG A 634 27.66 62.74 -6.22
CA ARG A 634 27.91 63.99 -5.51
C ARG A 634 27.70 63.76 -4.02
N LEU A 635 28.67 64.15 -3.23
CA LEU A 635 28.63 64.02 -1.77
C LEU A 635 28.54 65.41 -1.14
N SER A 636 27.83 65.52 -0.02
CA SER A 636 27.80 66.73 0.78
C SER A 636 29.13 66.89 1.51
N GLY A 637 29.77 68.05 1.42
CA GLY A 637 31.02 68.34 2.13
C GLY A 637 31.47 69.79 1.93
N ALA A 638 32.52 70.18 2.64
CA ALA A 638 33.25 71.41 2.32
C ALA A 638 34.11 71.13 1.07
N ASP A 639 33.91 71.91 0.01
CA ASP A 639 34.81 71.86 -1.14
C ASP A 639 36.20 72.43 -0.79
N GLY A 640 37.18 72.30 -1.68
CA GLY A 640 38.53 72.86 -1.50
C GLY A 640 38.58 74.39 -1.31
N SER A 641 37.44 75.09 -1.39
CA SER A 641 37.27 76.52 -1.12
C SER A 641 36.52 76.84 0.18
N GLY A 642 36.15 75.83 0.96
CA GLY A 642 35.48 75.97 2.27
C GLY A 642 33.96 76.22 2.20
N ARG A 643 33.32 76.11 1.02
CA ARG A 643 31.86 76.22 0.89
C ARG A 643 31.19 74.86 1.10
N GLN A 644 30.15 74.83 1.94
CA GLN A 644 29.33 73.63 2.14
C GLN A 644 28.36 73.43 0.97
N GLY A 645 28.45 72.28 0.30
CA GLY A 645 27.56 71.93 -0.82
C GLY A 645 27.73 70.48 -1.29
N TYR A 646 26.94 70.08 -2.29
CA TYR A 646 27.14 68.80 -2.97
C TYR A 646 28.17 68.97 -4.09
N GLY A 647 29.38 68.47 -3.88
CA GLY A 647 30.44 68.41 -4.89
C GLY A 647 30.59 67.00 -5.47
N PRO A 648 31.07 66.83 -6.71
CA PRO A 648 31.40 65.51 -7.25
C PRO A 648 32.42 64.82 -6.35
N TYR A 649 32.29 63.50 -6.15
CA TYR A 649 33.14 62.73 -5.23
C TYR A 649 34.65 62.88 -5.51
N THR A 650 35.01 63.24 -6.74
CA THR A 650 36.38 63.46 -7.22
C THR A 650 37.07 64.68 -6.61
N GLU A 651 36.29 65.63 -6.07
CA GLU A 651 36.76 66.87 -5.46
C GLU A 651 36.83 66.79 -3.92
N HIS A 652 36.35 65.69 -3.32
CA HIS A 652 36.40 65.50 -1.87
C HIS A 652 37.79 65.04 -1.44
N PRO A 653 38.30 65.50 -0.28
CA PRO A 653 39.55 64.99 0.27
C PRO A 653 39.42 63.51 0.66
N GLY A 654 40.53 62.78 0.57
CA GLY A 654 40.63 61.39 1.01
C GLY A 654 40.66 60.35 -0.11
N PRO A 655 40.76 59.06 0.25
CA PRO A 655 41.08 57.97 -0.66
C PRO A 655 40.01 57.75 -1.74
N LEU A 656 38.74 58.10 -1.49
CA LEU A 656 37.67 57.94 -2.47
C LEU A 656 37.93 58.70 -3.79
N ALA A 657 38.63 59.83 -3.74
CA ALA A 657 38.95 60.62 -4.93
C ALA A 657 39.97 59.94 -5.86
N SER A 658 40.77 58.98 -5.37
CA SER A 658 41.74 58.26 -6.22
C SER A 658 41.07 57.36 -7.25
N LEU A 659 39.84 56.89 -6.98
CA LEU A 659 39.02 56.17 -7.96
C LEU A 659 38.74 57.01 -9.22
N ALA A 660 38.73 58.34 -9.10
CA ALA A 660 38.60 59.25 -10.24
C ALA A 660 39.82 59.20 -11.16
N LYS A 661 40.99 58.91 -10.60
CA LYS A 661 42.29 58.83 -11.29
C LYS A 661 42.56 57.42 -11.84
N GLY A 662 41.60 56.50 -11.70
CA GLY A 662 41.69 55.13 -12.19
C GLY A 662 42.26 54.13 -11.19
N ALA A 663 42.37 54.50 -9.90
CA ALA A 663 42.79 53.56 -8.86
C ALA A 663 41.88 52.33 -8.83
N GLY A 664 42.50 51.15 -8.72
CA GLY A 664 41.80 49.89 -8.46
C GLY A 664 41.50 49.72 -6.97
N ILE A 665 40.70 48.71 -6.63
CA ILE A 665 40.35 48.38 -5.24
C ILE A 665 41.58 48.13 -4.36
N ASP A 666 42.60 47.45 -4.88
CA ASP A 666 43.81 47.12 -4.10
C ASP A 666 44.69 48.36 -3.82
N GLN A 667 44.56 49.39 -4.67
CA GLN A 667 45.19 50.68 -4.42
C GLN A 667 44.37 51.48 -3.41
N LEU A 668 43.04 51.44 -3.52
CA LEU A 668 42.14 52.12 -2.59
C LEU A 668 42.29 51.59 -1.15
N THR A 669 42.36 50.28 -0.95
CA THR A 669 42.59 49.68 0.38
C THR A 669 43.93 50.12 0.97
N ARG A 670 44.99 50.20 0.16
CA ARG A 670 46.30 50.67 0.58
C ARG A 670 46.29 52.14 0.99
N GLU A 671 45.70 53.01 0.17
CA GLU A 671 45.61 54.46 0.46
C GLU A 671 44.78 54.73 1.73
N VAL A 672 43.74 53.94 1.98
CA VAL A 672 42.99 54.00 3.25
C VAL A 672 43.94 53.65 4.41
N ARG A 673 44.61 52.50 4.37
CA ARG A 673 45.54 52.08 5.43
C ARG A 673 46.64 53.12 5.69
N GLU A 674 47.24 53.66 4.63
CA GLU A 674 48.24 54.73 4.70
C GLU A 674 47.70 56.01 5.35
N SER A 675 46.45 56.40 5.05
CA SER A 675 45.83 57.59 5.66
C SER A 675 45.59 57.46 7.17
N PHE A 676 45.55 56.23 7.69
CA PHE A 676 45.43 55.91 9.11
C PHE A 676 46.76 55.44 9.74
N GLY A 677 47.89 55.55 9.02
CA GLY A 677 49.21 55.17 9.53
C GLY A 677 49.45 53.66 9.69
N VAL A 678 48.64 52.83 9.04
CA VAL A 678 48.74 51.37 9.05
C VAL A 678 49.52 50.93 7.80
N HIS A 679 50.69 50.30 7.97
CA HIS A 679 51.51 49.77 6.85
C HIS A 679 51.22 48.30 6.54
#